data_AF-A0A8L0DUG4-F1
#
_entry.id   AF-A0A8L0DUG4-F1
#
_cell.length_a   1.000
_cell.length_b   1.000
_cell.length_c   1.000
_cell.angle_alpha   90.00
_cell.angle_beta   90.00
_cell.angle_gamma   90.00
#
_symmetry.space_group_name_H-M   'P 1'
#
loop_
_entity.id
_entity.type
_entity.pdbx_description
1 polymer ?
#
loop_
_entity_poly.entity_id
_entity_poly.type
_entity_poly.pdbx_seq_one_letter_code
_entity_poly.pdbx_strand_id
1 'polypeptide(L)'
;MKGFSFGDERSAAGELVFNTGLVGYPEALTDPSYRGQILTLTYPIVGNYGVPNTQELDELGLRRNIESDRIQVSGLLVQDYSHEYSHWNSVKSLGQWLQEEKVPALFGVDTRMLTKIIRDKGTVLGKIEFEGHPIEISDPNQQNILAEVSTKETRVFGKGNPIKVVAVDCGIKHNIIRLLVKRGAEVHLVPWNQDLMSLEYDGLFISNGPGDPSLAGDLIQNVRKVLESDRPQPVFGICMGNQITALAAGAQSYKLPMGNRGQNQPVLNVMTGQAFITAQNHGYGIDSTSLPPGWSPLFVNANDGTNEGIMHDTKPVFTAQFHPEAKGGPTDTEFLFDVFISLIKNGKEANIVSVMPKKPAIPPRTQVSKVLVLGSGGLSIGQAGEFDYSGSQAVKAMKEENVRTVLMNPNIASVQTNEVGTKQADSVYFLPVTPQFVTEVIKTERPDGILLSMGGQTALNCGVELFQSGVLQKYGVKVLGTPVESIMATEDRQLFADKLNEINEKIAPSFAVETVAGALKAADQIGYPVMLRSAYSLGGLGSGFCANKDKLEETARKALAMSCQILVEKSLMGWKEVEYEVVRDIANNCVTVCNMENFDPLGIHTGDSIVVAPSQTLSNEEYHMLRETAIKVVRHLGIVGECNIQYALHPGSLEYCIIEVNARLSRSSALASKATGYPLAFVAAKLALGIPLPEIKNTVSEKTTACFEPSLDYIVTKIPRWDLDRFQGMSREIGSSMKSVGEVMAVGRTFEESMQKALRMCHPSVDGFMPRLPLNKPWPAQQDLHQELAVPSSTRVFSLAKALHSGVTVDHIHHLTAIDKWFLHKLRRITELEQHLSQFNSATLPQTLLLKAKQDGFSDRQVGQALGSSEGEARVLRLGQNIKPWVKQIDTLAAEYPAVTNYLYCTYHGQEHDLEFKDQGVMVLGCGPYHIGSSVEFDWCAVSSIRALRQMGMRTVVVNHNPETVSTDFDECDRLYFEELTLERILDITQQEGCTGSIVSVGGQIPNNLAMPLHLNGVKILGTNPQQIDRAEERSVFSTILDELGVAQAPWKALNAFAFANKVGYPCLLRPSYVLSGSAMNVAYGEEEMRGFLDEATQVSQEHPVVITKFIRGAREVEVDAVAKMGKVLCHAITEHVEDAGVHSGDATLMLPTQSISQGALEKVKSATRKIAKAFEISGPFNTQFLVKGNDVMVSVCVRVCDA
;
A
#
# COMPACT_ATOMS: atom_id res chain seq x y z
N MET A 1 4.54 -11.71 28.29
CA MET A 1 3.52 -12.08 27.28
C MET A 1 3.56 -13.58 27.10
N LYS A 2 2.42 -14.26 26.86
CA LYS A 2 2.40 -15.70 26.58
C LYS A 2 2.44 -15.90 25.06
N GLY A 3 3.29 -16.81 24.58
CA GLY A 3 3.40 -17.18 23.18
C GLY A 3 3.40 -18.70 23.00
N PHE A 4 3.45 -19.15 21.75
CA PHE A 4 3.52 -20.55 21.35
C PHE A 4 4.92 -20.87 20.83
N SER A 5 5.50 -21.97 21.32
CA SER A 5 6.83 -22.40 20.87
C SER A 5 6.80 -22.90 19.43
N PHE A 6 7.79 -22.51 18.65
CA PHE A 6 8.07 -23.09 17.33
C PHE A 6 9.56 -23.37 17.10
N GLY A 7 10.42 -23.03 18.07
CA GLY A 7 11.84 -23.37 18.09
C GLY A 7 12.15 -24.48 19.11
N ASP A 8 13.33 -24.42 19.72
CA ASP A 8 13.74 -25.33 20.80
C ASP A 8 13.05 -24.99 22.13
N GLU A 9 12.65 -25.99 22.91
CA GLU A 9 11.93 -25.80 24.19
C GLU A 9 12.86 -25.57 25.39
N ARG A 10 13.95 -24.84 25.18
CA ARG A 10 14.87 -24.42 26.26
C ARG A 10 14.62 -22.97 26.65
N SER A 11 14.73 -22.65 27.93
CA SER A 11 14.68 -21.25 28.37
C SER A 11 15.98 -20.51 28.00
N ALA A 12 15.86 -19.23 27.67
CA ALA A 12 16.99 -18.36 27.36
C ALA A 12 16.76 -16.97 27.94
N ALA A 13 17.83 -16.32 28.41
CA ALA A 13 17.84 -14.95 28.91
C ALA A 13 18.80 -14.10 28.08
N GLY A 14 18.53 -12.80 28.02
CA GLY A 14 19.37 -11.84 27.30
C GLY A 14 18.77 -10.45 27.26
N GLU A 15 19.43 -9.56 26.52
CA GLU A 15 18.87 -8.25 26.19
C GLU A 15 17.78 -8.40 25.13
N LEU A 16 16.60 -7.86 25.37
CA LEU A 16 15.52 -7.76 24.39
C LEU A 16 15.84 -6.62 23.42
N VAL A 17 15.87 -6.93 22.13
CA VAL A 17 16.06 -5.95 21.06
C VAL A 17 14.97 -6.12 20.00
N PHE A 18 14.75 -5.11 19.17
CA PHE A 18 13.90 -5.20 17.98
C PHE A 18 14.68 -4.81 16.72
N ASN A 19 14.22 -5.26 15.55
CA ASN A 19 14.72 -4.84 14.25
C ASN A 19 13.54 -4.53 13.31
N THR A 20 13.62 -3.40 12.60
CA THR A 20 12.59 -2.90 11.66
C THR A 20 12.69 -3.49 10.23
N GLY A 21 13.64 -4.37 9.97
CA GLY A 21 13.80 -5.06 8.69
C GLY A 21 12.60 -5.96 8.37
N LEU A 22 12.12 -5.89 7.13
CA LEU A 22 10.93 -6.63 6.67
C LEU A 22 11.28 -8.01 6.11
N VAL A 23 12.49 -8.16 5.56
CA VAL A 23 12.99 -9.39 4.92
C VAL A 23 14.38 -9.76 5.47
N GLY A 24 14.87 -10.94 5.11
CA GLY A 24 16.20 -11.41 5.50
C GLY A 24 16.30 -11.95 6.92
N TYR A 25 15.27 -12.64 7.41
CA TYR A 25 15.37 -13.29 8.73
C TYR A 25 16.49 -14.34 8.81
N PRO A 26 16.85 -15.13 7.76
CA PRO A 26 17.99 -16.04 7.86
C PRO A 26 19.32 -15.31 8.05
N GLU A 27 19.54 -14.24 7.32
CA GLU A 27 20.72 -13.38 7.43
C GLU A 27 20.76 -12.67 8.80
N ALA A 28 19.65 -12.10 9.25
CA ALA A 28 19.56 -11.42 10.54
C ALA A 28 19.83 -12.38 11.71
N LEU A 29 19.26 -13.60 11.69
CA LEU A 29 19.47 -14.58 12.76
C LEU A 29 20.92 -15.06 12.87
N THR A 30 21.70 -14.94 11.79
CA THR A 30 23.10 -15.36 11.72
C THR A 30 24.09 -14.20 11.81
N ASP A 31 23.61 -12.98 12.06
CA ASP A 31 24.45 -11.82 12.35
C ASP A 31 25.08 -11.93 13.75
N PRO A 32 26.43 -12.00 13.86
CA PRO A 32 27.12 -12.07 15.16
C PRO A 32 26.84 -10.90 16.11
N SER A 33 26.41 -9.74 15.59
CA SER A 33 26.04 -8.58 16.43
C SER A 33 24.84 -8.85 17.35
N TYR A 34 24.03 -9.89 17.09
CA TYR A 34 22.95 -10.33 17.97
C TYR A 34 23.33 -11.29 19.10
N ARG A 35 24.61 -11.65 19.23
CA ARG A 35 25.05 -12.60 20.25
C ARG A 35 24.63 -12.14 21.66
N GLY A 36 23.93 -13.01 22.37
CA GLY A 36 23.42 -12.74 23.73
C GLY A 36 22.06 -12.02 23.77
N GLN A 37 21.48 -11.66 22.63
CA GLN A 37 20.23 -10.90 22.54
C GLN A 37 19.04 -11.79 22.16
N ILE A 38 17.85 -11.44 22.62
CA ILE A 38 16.58 -12.02 22.18
C ILE A 38 15.97 -11.04 21.17
N LEU A 39 15.87 -11.49 19.92
CA LEU A 39 15.46 -10.65 18.80
C LEU A 39 13.93 -10.64 18.65
N THR A 40 13.35 -9.45 18.62
CA THR A 40 11.96 -9.22 18.24
C THR A 40 11.93 -8.73 16.80
N LEU A 41 11.32 -9.52 15.90
CA LEU A 41 11.06 -9.04 14.54
C LEU A 41 9.77 -8.23 14.55
N THR A 42 9.85 -7.00 14.05
CA THR A 42 8.70 -6.09 14.01
C THR A 42 7.68 -6.53 12.96
N TYR A 43 8.15 -6.96 11.78
CA TYR A 43 7.29 -7.51 10.74
C TYR A 43 6.54 -8.75 11.25
N PRO A 44 5.20 -8.79 11.16
CA PRO A 44 4.42 -9.77 11.92
C PRO A 44 4.43 -11.18 11.33
N ILE A 45 4.74 -11.36 10.05
CA ILE A 45 4.61 -12.64 9.35
C ILE A 45 6.01 -13.19 9.02
N VAL A 46 6.44 -14.23 9.73
CA VAL A 46 7.82 -14.75 9.63
C VAL A 46 7.83 -16.23 9.24
N GLY A 47 8.79 -16.65 8.41
CA GLY A 47 8.96 -18.04 7.95
C GLY A 47 8.31 -18.36 6.60
N ASN A 48 7.72 -17.36 5.95
CA ASN A 48 7.02 -17.42 4.66
C ASN A 48 7.83 -18.07 3.52
N TYR A 49 9.12 -17.73 3.37
CA TYR A 49 10.01 -18.31 2.36
C TYR A 49 10.95 -19.40 2.89
N GLY A 50 10.69 -19.94 4.10
CA GLY A 50 11.45 -21.04 4.68
C GLY A 50 12.90 -20.67 4.96
N VAL A 51 13.80 -21.66 4.97
CA VAL A 51 15.24 -21.46 5.17
C VAL A 51 15.99 -22.11 4.00
N PRO A 52 16.93 -21.40 3.36
CA PRO A 52 17.76 -21.99 2.32
C PRO A 52 18.73 -23.03 2.90
N ASN A 53 19.53 -23.68 2.05
CA ASN A 53 20.53 -24.62 2.54
C ASN A 53 21.62 -23.90 3.35
N THR A 54 21.54 -24.01 4.68
CA THR A 54 22.47 -23.35 5.62
C THR A 54 23.83 -24.03 5.69
N GLN A 55 23.96 -25.23 5.12
CA GLN A 55 25.22 -25.97 5.13
C GLN A 55 26.01 -25.83 3.82
N GLU A 56 25.39 -25.32 2.76
CA GLU A 56 26.05 -25.09 1.48
C GLU A 56 27.24 -24.13 1.64
N LEU A 57 28.39 -24.52 1.09
CA LEU A 57 29.59 -23.70 1.07
C LEU A 57 29.75 -23.03 -0.28
N ASP A 58 30.19 -21.77 -0.27
CA ASP A 58 30.66 -21.08 -1.46
C ASP A 58 32.12 -21.48 -1.80
N GLU A 59 32.66 -20.93 -2.89
CA GLU A 59 34.02 -21.17 -3.35
C GLU A 59 35.12 -20.74 -2.36
N LEU A 60 34.77 -19.92 -1.36
CA LEU A 60 35.68 -19.48 -0.30
C LEU A 60 35.63 -20.41 0.93
N GLY A 61 34.74 -21.41 0.93
CA GLY A 61 34.48 -22.25 2.09
C GLY A 61 33.65 -21.57 3.17
N LEU A 62 32.99 -20.45 2.85
CA LEU A 62 32.03 -19.79 3.75
C LEU A 62 30.63 -20.34 3.50
N ARG A 63 29.76 -20.30 4.50
CA ARG A 63 28.35 -20.69 4.35
C ARG A 63 27.66 -19.76 3.36
N ARG A 64 27.16 -20.26 2.22
CA ARG A 64 26.68 -19.46 1.09
C ARG A 64 25.51 -18.54 1.45
N ASN A 65 24.53 -19.09 2.18
CA ASN A 65 23.21 -18.47 2.36
C ASN A 65 23.00 -17.82 3.74
N ILE A 66 24.04 -17.76 4.57
CA ILE A 66 24.00 -17.20 5.93
C ILE A 66 25.28 -16.43 6.24
N GLU A 67 25.22 -15.56 7.26
CA GLU A 67 26.25 -14.56 7.53
C GLU A 67 27.24 -14.94 8.64
N SER A 68 27.03 -16.09 9.31
CA SER A 68 28.04 -16.74 10.14
C SER A 68 27.82 -18.25 10.20
N ASP A 69 28.67 -18.99 10.92
CA ASP A 69 28.62 -20.46 10.99
C ASP A 69 27.39 -21.04 11.72
N ARG A 70 26.61 -20.22 12.44
CA ARG A 70 25.49 -20.64 13.30
C ARG A 70 24.47 -19.53 13.53
N ILE A 71 23.32 -19.85 14.11
CA ILE A 71 22.40 -18.83 14.64
C ILE A 71 23.04 -18.14 15.86
N GLN A 72 22.95 -16.81 15.89
CA GLN A 72 23.65 -15.97 16.89
C GLN A 72 22.70 -15.42 17.97
N VAL A 73 21.42 -15.23 17.65
CA VAL A 73 20.42 -14.80 18.63
C VAL A 73 20.26 -15.84 19.75
N SER A 74 20.04 -15.37 20.98
CA SER A 74 19.70 -16.23 22.12
C SER A 74 18.27 -16.76 22.06
N GLY A 75 17.38 -16.04 21.38
CA GLY A 75 15.99 -16.41 21.15
C GLY A 75 15.29 -15.47 20.18
N LEU A 76 14.13 -15.89 19.68
CA LEU A 76 13.36 -15.17 18.66
C LEU A 76 11.91 -14.94 19.10
N LEU A 77 11.40 -13.73 18.91
CA LEU A 77 10.03 -13.34 19.18
C LEU A 77 9.38 -12.81 17.89
N VAL A 78 8.27 -13.41 17.50
CA VAL A 78 7.50 -13.03 16.30
C VAL A 78 6.00 -13.00 16.60
N GLN A 79 5.21 -12.38 15.73
CA GLN A 79 3.76 -12.37 15.93
C GLN A 79 3.06 -13.60 15.34
N ASP A 80 3.23 -13.86 14.04
CA ASP A 80 2.70 -15.04 13.35
C ASP A 80 3.86 -15.80 12.70
N TYR A 81 3.79 -17.13 12.80
CA TYR A 81 4.76 -18.03 12.21
C TYR A 81 4.10 -18.83 11.08
N SER A 82 4.72 -18.80 9.90
CA SER A 82 4.29 -19.59 8.75
C SER A 82 4.86 -21.01 8.85
N HIS A 83 3.99 -21.97 9.20
CA HIS A 83 4.35 -23.39 9.24
C HIS A 83 4.62 -23.95 7.83
N GLU A 84 3.79 -23.55 6.86
CA GLU A 84 3.95 -23.88 5.44
C GLU A 84 4.69 -22.72 4.76
N TYR A 85 5.78 -23.05 4.07
CA TYR A 85 6.65 -22.09 3.39
C TYR A 85 6.68 -22.38 1.88
N SER A 86 6.98 -21.36 1.07
CA SER A 86 7.09 -21.50 -0.38
C SER A 86 8.20 -20.59 -0.91
N HIS A 87 9.30 -21.21 -1.32
CA HIS A 87 10.39 -20.55 -2.03
C HIS A 87 11.26 -21.59 -2.72
N TRP A 88 11.72 -21.32 -3.95
CA TRP A 88 12.44 -22.31 -4.77
C TRP A 88 13.77 -22.77 -4.15
N ASN A 89 14.43 -21.91 -3.37
CA ASN A 89 15.68 -22.22 -2.68
C ASN A 89 15.49 -22.77 -1.25
N SER A 90 14.26 -22.91 -0.76
CA SER A 90 14.01 -23.35 0.62
C SER A 90 14.18 -24.87 0.75
N VAL A 91 14.82 -25.33 1.85
CA VAL A 91 15.05 -26.76 2.10
C VAL A 91 14.45 -27.26 3.42
N LYS A 92 14.08 -26.34 4.31
CA LYS A 92 13.44 -26.63 5.60
C LYS A 92 12.66 -25.42 6.11
N SER A 93 11.81 -25.64 7.12
CA SER A 93 11.11 -24.55 7.81
C SER A 93 12.04 -23.81 8.77
N LEU A 94 11.68 -22.56 9.11
CA LEU A 94 12.40 -21.79 10.13
C LEU A 94 12.37 -22.47 11.50
N GLY A 95 11.22 -23.03 11.91
CA GLY A 95 11.11 -23.75 13.17
C GLY A 95 12.02 -24.97 13.25
N GLN A 96 12.14 -25.74 12.16
CA GLN A 96 13.07 -26.88 12.11
C GLN A 96 14.52 -26.43 12.27
N TRP A 97 14.93 -25.35 11.60
CA TRP A 97 16.29 -24.82 11.72
C TRP A 97 16.59 -24.32 13.15
N LEU A 98 15.63 -23.63 13.77
CA LEU A 98 15.75 -23.18 15.16
C LEU A 98 15.89 -24.35 16.13
N GLN A 99 15.14 -25.44 15.93
CA GLN A 99 15.28 -26.66 16.74
C GLN A 99 16.65 -27.33 16.57
N GLU A 100 17.14 -27.44 15.33
CA GLU A 100 18.48 -28.00 15.03
C GLU A 100 19.60 -27.22 15.72
N GLU A 101 19.52 -25.88 15.72
CA GLU A 101 20.49 -24.96 16.35
C GLU A 101 20.20 -24.70 17.84
N LYS A 102 19.16 -25.34 18.39
CA LYS A 102 18.70 -25.22 19.77
C LYS A 102 18.30 -23.80 20.16
N VAL A 103 17.65 -23.03 19.31
CA VAL A 103 17.25 -21.66 19.60
C VAL A 103 15.77 -21.59 19.97
N PRO A 104 15.42 -21.09 21.16
CA PRO A 104 14.03 -20.93 21.54
C PRO A 104 13.37 -19.80 20.79
N ALA A 105 12.13 -20.03 20.36
CA ALA A 105 11.37 -19.04 19.62
C ALA A 105 9.88 -19.12 19.94
N LEU A 106 9.25 -17.96 20.13
CA LEU A 106 7.82 -17.82 20.42
C LEU A 106 7.10 -17.00 19.35
N PHE A 107 5.96 -17.49 18.90
CA PHE A 107 4.99 -16.72 18.12
C PHE A 107 3.73 -16.40 18.95
N GLY A 108 2.85 -15.54 18.45
CA GLY A 108 1.62 -15.11 19.12
C GLY A 108 1.83 -13.99 20.15
N VAL A 109 3.00 -13.34 20.13
CA VAL A 109 3.31 -12.18 20.98
C VAL A 109 3.06 -10.87 20.22
N ASP A 110 2.61 -9.83 20.91
CA ASP A 110 2.43 -8.50 20.30
C ASP A 110 3.80 -7.81 20.18
N THR A 111 4.46 -8.03 19.04
CA THR A 111 5.80 -7.50 18.74
C THR A 111 5.83 -5.96 18.71
N ARG A 112 4.71 -5.31 18.38
CA ARG A 112 4.59 -3.85 18.38
C ARG A 112 4.60 -3.29 19.79
N MET A 113 3.85 -3.91 20.71
CA MET A 113 3.88 -3.57 22.13
C MET A 113 5.29 -3.76 22.72
N LEU A 114 5.96 -4.87 22.39
CA LEU A 114 7.33 -5.11 22.83
C LEU A 114 8.29 -4.02 22.31
N THR A 115 8.16 -3.64 21.04
CA THR A 115 8.97 -2.59 20.41
C THR A 115 8.83 -1.26 21.13
N LYS A 116 7.60 -0.84 21.45
CA LYS A 116 7.33 0.38 22.24
C LYS A 116 7.96 0.32 23.63
N ILE A 117 7.86 -0.83 24.32
CA ILE A 117 8.48 -1.03 25.65
C ILE A 117 10.00 -0.91 25.57
N ILE A 118 10.64 -1.53 24.56
CA ILE A 118 12.08 -1.49 24.36
C ILE A 118 12.52 -0.05 24.05
N ARG A 119 11.85 0.61 23.09
CA ARG A 119 12.12 2.01 22.72
C ARG A 119 12.07 2.95 23.93
N ASP A 120 11.02 2.87 24.74
CA ASP A 120 10.76 3.85 25.81
C ASP A 120 11.67 3.65 27.05
N LYS A 121 12.16 2.42 27.28
CA LYS A 121 13.04 2.09 28.43
C LYS A 121 14.52 1.99 28.07
N GLY A 122 14.81 1.85 26.79
CA GLY A 122 16.12 1.66 26.22
C GLY A 122 16.69 0.26 26.40
N THR A 123 17.56 0.04 27.38
CA THR A 123 18.08 -1.32 27.66
C THR A 123 17.05 -2.11 28.45
N VAL A 124 16.47 -3.14 27.82
CA VAL A 124 15.51 -4.03 28.46
C VAL A 124 16.09 -5.44 28.51
N LEU A 125 16.22 -6.00 29.71
CA LEU A 125 16.57 -7.41 29.87
C LEU A 125 15.30 -8.26 29.92
N GLY A 126 15.36 -9.46 29.37
CA GLY A 126 14.25 -10.39 29.34
C GLY A 126 14.67 -11.84 29.22
N LYS A 127 13.66 -12.72 29.23
CA LYS A 127 13.85 -14.16 29.04
C LYS A 127 12.66 -14.78 28.34
N ILE A 128 12.93 -15.79 27.53
CA ILE A 128 11.96 -16.80 27.12
C ILE A 128 12.03 -17.91 28.17
N GLU A 129 10.92 -18.19 28.84
CA GLU A 129 10.87 -19.15 29.93
C GLU A 129 9.80 -20.21 29.68
N PHE A 130 10.22 -21.48 29.74
CA PHE A 130 9.37 -22.65 29.67
C PHE A 130 9.06 -23.19 31.06
N GLU A 131 7.87 -23.78 31.22
CA GLU A 131 7.46 -24.38 32.48
C GLU A 131 8.42 -25.50 32.90
N GLY A 132 8.89 -25.48 34.15
CA GLY A 132 9.87 -26.44 34.66
C GLY A 132 11.33 -26.15 34.30
N HIS A 133 11.63 -25.10 33.54
CA HIS A 133 12.98 -24.72 33.13
C HIS A 133 13.30 -23.25 33.50
N PRO A 134 13.27 -22.86 34.79
CA PRO A 134 13.50 -21.47 35.19
C PRO A 134 14.93 -21.04 34.88
N ILE A 135 15.09 -19.79 34.44
CA ILE A 135 16.40 -19.16 34.21
C ILE A 135 16.47 -17.76 34.82
N GLU A 136 17.63 -17.38 35.34
CA GLU A 136 17.88 -16.02 35.82
C GLU A 136 18.11 -15.06 34.65
N ILE A 137 17.67 -13.80 34.82
CA ILE A 137 17.94 -12.74 33.84
C ILE A 137 19.37 -12.26 34.05
N SER A 138 20.20 -12.30 33.01
CA SER A 138 21.56 -11.77 33.00
C SER A 138 21.74 -10.72 31.90
N ASP A 139 22.57 -9.71 32.16
CA ASP A 139 22.95 -8.73 31.14
C ASP A 139 24.18 -9.24 30.37
N PRO A 140 24.05 -9.62 29.09
CA PRO A 140 25.18 -10.10 28.32
C PRO A 140 26.24 -9.00 28.12
N ASN A 141 25.86 -7.72 28.16
CA ASN A 141 26.77 -6.60 27.90
C ASN A 141 27.83 -6.39 28.99
N GLN A 142 27.70 -7.05 30.14
CA GLN A 142 28.74 -7.01 31.19
C GLN A 142 29.94 -7.91 30.87
N GLN A 143 29.86 -8.72 29.82
CA GLN A 143 30.91 -9.63 29.38
C GLN A 143 31.49 -9.16 28.04
N ASN A 144 32.73 -9.51 27.76
CA ASN A 144 33.34 -9.30 26.44
C ASN A 144 32.81 -10.36 25.45
N ILE A 145 31.57 -10.18 24.99
CA ILE A 145 30.88 -11.10 24.06
C ILE A 145 31.61 -11.19 22.71
N LEU A 146 32.31 -10.13 22.30
CA LEU A 146 33.13 -10.09 21.10
C LEU A 146 34.18 -11.23 21.11
N ALA A 147 34.76 -11.54 22.28
CA ALA A 147 35.69 -12.65 22.42
C ALA A 147 35.03 -14.03 22.21
N GLU A 148 33.72 -14.16 22.39
CA GLU A 148 32.99 -15.42 22.13
C GLU A 148 32.83 -15.70 20.63
N VAL A 149 32.60 -14.65 19.83
CA VAL A 149 32.30 -14.77 18.39
C VAL A 149 33.54 -14.67 17.51
N SER A 150 34.60 -14.00 17.97
CA SER A 150 35.87 -13.94 17.25
C SER A 150 36.44 -15.33 16.99
N THR A 151 36.99 -15.53 15.79
CA THR A 151 37.84 -16.65 15.43
C THR A 151 38.96 -16.85 16.45
N LYS A 152 39.34 -18.11 16.67
CA LYS A 152 40.41 -18.49 17.60
C LYS A 152 41.77 -18.59 16.95
N GLU A 153 41.78 -18.77 15.64
CA GLU A 153 42.99 -18.94 14.83
C GLU A 153 42.89 -18.09 13.57
N THR A 154 44.05 -17.77 12.99
CA THR A 154 44.09 -17.03 11.73
C THR A 154 43.59 -17.90 10.59
N ARG A 155 42.63 -17.40 9.80
CA ARG A 155 42.11 -18.04 8.60
C ARG A 155 42.39 -17.17 7.38
N VAL A 156 42.68 -17.78 6.24
CA VAL A 156 43.02 -17.04 5.00
C VAL A 156 42.00 -17.37 3.91
N PHE A 157 41.40 -16.33 3.33
CA PHE A 157 40.42 -16.42 2.24
C PHE A 157 40.91 -15.69 1.00
N GLY A 158 40.52 -16.15 -0.19
CA GLY A 158 41.01 -15.58 -1.46
C GLY A 158 42.51 -15.80 -1.67
N LYS A 159 43.04 -16.95 -1.25
CA LYS A 159 44.47 -17.24 -1.28
C LYS A 159 45.07 -17.04 -2.68
N GLY A 160 46.17 -16.29 -2.76
CA GLY A 160 46.83 -15.92 -4.02
C GLY A 160 46.38 -14.60 -4.62
N ASN A 161 45.39 -13.93 -4.04
CA ASN A 161 45.03 -12.57 -4.43
C ASN A 161 46.14 -11.56 -4.09
N PRO A 162 46.30 -10.49 -4.89
CA PRO A 162 47.47 -9.61 -4.82
C PRO A 162 47.49 -8.63 -3.65
N ILE A 163 46.33 -8.34 -3.02
CA ILE A 163 46.22 -7.34 -1.96
C ILE A 163 46.05 -8.06 -0.62
N LYS A 164 47.00 -7.93 0.30
CA LYS A 164 46.91 -8.57 1.61
C LYS A 164 46.14 -7.68 2.59
N VAL A 165 44.94 -8.12 2.98
CA VAL A 165 44.12 -7.41 3.98
C VAL A 165 44.09 -8.21 5.27
N VAL A 166 44.51 -7.61 6.38
CA VAL A 166 44.27 -8.20 7.71
C VAL A 166 42.90 -7.73 8.19
N ALA A 167 41.99 -8.69 8.40
CA ALA A 167 40.66 -8.43 8.93
C ALA A 167 40.60 -8.88 10.40
N VAL A 168 40.41 -7.95 11.31
CA VAL A 168 40.24 -8.23 12.74
C VAL A 168 38.81 -8.69 12.98
N ASP A 169 38.67 -9.95 13.41
CA ASP A 169 37.37 -10.57 13.66
C ASP A 169 36.78 -10.13 15.00
N CYS A 170 35.84 -9.20 14.95
CA CYS A 170 35.04 -8.79 16.10
C CYS A 170 33.69 -9.51 16.16
N GLY A 171 33.47 -10.52 15.31
CA GLY A 171 32.13 -11.02 14.95
C GLY A 171 31.80 -10.71 13.48
N ILE A 172 32.74 -10.97 12.58
CA ILE A 172 32.63 -10.62 11.17
C ILE A 172 31.46 -11.33 10.49
N LYS A 173 30.68 -10.59 9.69
CA LYS A 173 29.74 -11.19 8.74
C LYS A 173 30.45 -11.72 7.50
N HIS A 174 30.03 -12.89 7.03
CA HIS A 174 30.64 -13.55 5.87
C HIS A 174 30.68 -12.65 4.62
N ASN A 175 29.66 -11.81 4.38
CA ASN A 175 29.65 -10.98 3.19
C ASN A 175 30.76 -9.92 3.15
N ILE A 176 31.29 -9.48 4.30
CA ILE A 176 32.48 -8.62 4.35
C ILE A 176 33.66 -9.32 3.67
N ILE A 177 33.88 -10.59 3.99
CA ILE A 177 34.97 -11.39 3.41
C ILE A 177 34.74 -11.57 1.91
N ARG A 178 33.52 -11.90 1.49
CA ARG A 178 33.16 -12.05 0.07
C ARG A 178 33.46 -10.78 -0.72
N LEU A 179 33.07 -9.61 -0.21
CA LEU A 179 33.26 -8.33 -0.88
C LEU A 179 34.73 -7.90 -0.97
N LEU A 180 35.54 -8.17 0.07
CA LEU A 180 36.98 -7.94 0.03
C LEU A 180 37.67 -8.87 -0.99
N VAL A 181 37.37 -10.17 -0.96
CA VAL A 181 37.95 -11.15 -1.88
C VAL A 181 37.55 -10.87 -3.34
N LYS A 182 36.27 -10.52 -3.59
CA LYS A 182 35.76 -10.11 -4.92
C LYS A 182 36.54 -8.93 -5.51
N ARG A 183 37.10 -8.06 -4.66
CA ARG A 183 37.91 -6.90 -5.07
C ARG A 183 39.42 -7.18 -5.13
N GLY A 184 39.82 -8.45 -5.02
CA GLY A 184 41.21 -8.89 -5.16
C GLY A 184 42.01 -8.89 -3.87
N ALA A 185 41.35 -8.98 -2.71
CA ALA A 185 42.04 -9.14 -1.42
C ALA A 185 42.28 -10.62 -1.08
N GLU A 186 43.49 -10.94 -0.60
CA GLU A 186 43.76 -12.11 0.23
C GLU A 186 43.49 -11.69 1.68
N VAL A 187 42.40 -12.21 2.25
CA VAL A 187 41.91 -11.78 3.57
C VAL A 187 42.46 -12.70 4.64
N HIS A 188 43.29 -12.14 5.52
CA HIS A 188 43.81 -12.79 6.72
C HIS A 188 42.90 -12.42 7.89
N LEU A 189 41.91 -13.27 8.17
CA LEU A 189 40.99 -13.11 9.28
C LEU A 189 41.71 -13.52 10.58
N VAL A 190 41.95 -12.57 11.47
CA VAL A 190 42.71 -12.76 12.71
C VAL A 190 41.83 -12.62 13.95
N PRO A 191 42.18 -13.27 15.08
CA PRO A 191 41.48 -13.08 16.35
C PRO A 191 41.47 -11.62 16.80
N TRP A 192 40.42 -11.21 17.51
CA TRP A 192 40.23 -9.83 17.97
C TRP A 192 41.40 -9.24 18.77
N ASN A 193 42.15 -10.06 19.51
CA ASN A 193 43.27 -9.63 20.36
C ASN A 193 44.65 -9.79 19.70
N GLN A 194 44.71 -10.07 18.40
CA GLN A 194 45.96 -10.23 17.65
C GLN A 194 46.82 -8.96 17.70
N ASP A 195 48.14 -9.10 17.89
CA ASP A 195 49.09 -7.99 17.79
C ASP A 195 49.26 -7.55 16.33
N LEU A 196 48.62 -6.43 15.98
CA LEU A 196 48.56 -5.90 14.62
C LEU A 196 49.91 -5.34 14.13
N MET A 197 50.79 -4.91 15.04
CA MET A 197 52.10 -4.38 14.67
C MET A 197 53.08 -5.48 14.26
N SER A 198 52.82 -6.72 14.64
CA SER A 198 53.62 -7.88 14.24
C SER A 198 53.35 -8.37 12.81
N LEU A 199 52.25 -7.91 12.20
CA LEU A 199 51.79 -8.37 10.89
C LEU A 199 52.15 -7.39 9.77
N GLU A 200 52.48 -7.94 8.60
CA GLU A 200 52.58 -7.21 7.34
C GLU A 200 51.27 -7.33 6.57
N TYR A 201 50.76 -6.21 6.06
CA TYR A 201 49.54 -6.11 5.26
C TYR A 201 49.57 -4.83 4.41
N ASP A 202 48.72 -4.80 3.40
CA ASP A 202 48.50 -3.63 2.54
C ASP A 202 47.35 -2.75 3.07
N GLY A 203 46.39 -3.36 3.79
CA GLY A 203 45.31 -2.65 4.49
C GLY A 203 44.84 -3.39 5.74
N LEU A 204 44.34 -2.64 6.71
CA LEU A 204 43.75 -3.15 7.95
C LEU A 204 42.25 -2.93 7.93
N PHE A 205 41.49 -3.98 8.25
CA PHE A 205 40.04 -3.96 8.32
C PHE A 205 39.60 -4.39 9.72
N ILE A 206 38.61 -3.72 10.30
CA ILE A 206 38.04 -4.06 11.62
C ILE A 206 36.54 -4.29 11.44
N SER A 207 36.06 -5.51 11.70
CA SER A 207 34.69 -5.90 11.40
C SER A 207 33.64 -5.38 12.37
N ASN A 208 32.37 -5.65 12.04
CA ASN A 208 31.25 -5.56 12.97
C ASN A 208 31.40 -6.56 14.14
N GLY A 209 30.58 -6.37 15.18
CA GLY A 209 30.59 -7.24 16.36
C GLY A 209 29.53 -6.89 17.42
N PRO A 210 29.33 -7.77 18.41
CA PRO A 210 28.41 -7.57 19.54
C PRO A 210 29.09 -6.95 20.77
N GLY A 211 28.28 -6.43 21.69
CA GLY A 211 28.70 -6.05 23.05
C GLY A 211 29.21 -4.62 23.21
N ASP A 212 29.69 -4.30 24.41
CA ASP A 212 30.27 -3.00 24.75
C ASP A 212 31.71 -2.90 24.22
N PRO A 213 32.02 -1.94 23.33
CA PRO A 213 33.36 -1.77 22.77
C PRO A 213 34.43 -1.47 23.85
N SER A 214 34.05 -0.86 24.98
CA SER A 214 34.99 -0.48 26.03
C SER A 214 35.62 -1.68 26.76
N LEU A 215 35.00 -2.87 26.67
CA LEU A 215 35.51 -4.11 27.25
C LEU A 215 36.62 -4.77 26.39
N ALA A 216 36.82 -4.31 25.16
CA ALA A 216 37.83 -4.85 24.23
C ALA A 216 39.20 -4.14 24.36
N GLY A 217 39.70 -4.01 25.60
CA GLY A 217 40.90 -3.23 25.93
C GLY A 217 42.15 -3.58 25.10
N ASP A 218 42.45 -4.86 24.91
CA ASP A 218 43.61 -5.31 24.13
C ASP A 218 43.53 -4.85 22.66
N LEU A 219 42.35 -4.96 22.05
CA LEU A 219 42.11 -4.53 20.68
C LEU A 219 42.23 -3.01 20.54
N ILE A 220 41.63 -2.24 21.47
CA ILE A 220 41.75 -0.78 21.49
C ILE A 220 43.23 -0.36 21.52
N GLN A 221 44.05 -1.03 22.36
CA GLN A 221 45.49 -0.73 22.43
C GLN A 221 46.23 -1.13 21.16
N ASN A 222 45.89 -2.27 20.54
CA ASN A 222 46.54 -2.71 19.30
C ASN A 222 46.21 -1.78 18.13
N VAL A 223 44.95 -1.32 18.02
CA VAL A 223 44.56 -0.33 17.00
C VAL A 223 45.20 1.02 17.29
N ARG A 224 45.27 1.45 18.56
CA ARG A 224 45.96 2.70 18.94
C ARG A 224 47.41 2.72 18.50
N LYS A 225 48.15 1.62 18.72
CA LYS A 225 49.54 1.49 18.24
C LYS A 225 49.64 1.67 16.71
N VAL A 226 48.68 1.15 15.95
CA VAL A 226 48.65 1.33 14.48
C VAL A 226 48.38 2.80 14.14
N LEU A 227 47.38 3.43 14.77
CA LEU A 227 47.00 4.83 14.51
C LEU A 227 48.10 5.83 14.89
N GLU A 228 48.86 5.57 15.95
CA GLU A 228 49.98 6.40 16.42
C GLU A 228 51.28 6.17 15.62
N SER A 229 51.37 5.06 14.87
CA SER A 229 52.53 4.76 14.04
C SER A 229 52.56 5.54 12.72
N ASP A 230 53.72 5.49 12.04
CA ASP A 230 53.93 6.04 10.70
C ASP A 230 53.51 5.07 9.57
N ARG A 231 52.74 4.02 9.89
CA ARG A 231 52.23 3.06 8.91
C ARG A 231 51.33 3.77 7.89
N PRO A 232 51.64 3.71 6.58
CA PRO A 232 50.82 4.35 5.55
C PRO A 232 49.59 3.54 5.14
N GLN A 233 49.46 2.30 5.64
CA GLN A 233 48.38 1.39 5.25
C GLN A 233 47.00 1.95 5.64
N PRO A 234 45.99 1.86 4.75
CA PRO A 234 44.64 2.26 5.06
C PRO A 234 43.99 1.43 6.18
N VAL A 235 43.14 2.06 6.97
CA VAL A 235 42.33 1.41 8.01
C VAL A 235 40.85 1.66 7.71
N PHE A 236 40.06 0.58 7.64
CA PHE A 236 38.61 0.65 7.48
C PHE A 236 37.88 -0.13 8.58
N GLY A 237 37.03 0.55 9.35
CA GLY A 237 36.23 -0.05 10.42
C GLY A 237 34.72 -0.02 10.13
N ILE A 238 34.03 -1.12 10.42
CA ILE A 238 32.56 -1.26 10.28
C ILE A 238 31.90 -1.52 11.63
N CYS A 239 30.86 -0.78 12.01
CA CYS A 239 30.07 -0.96 13.23
C CYS A 239 30.93 -0.99 14.50
N MET A 240 31.23 -2.16 15.06
CA MET A 240 32.21 -2.31 16.14
C MET A 240 33.58 -1.72 15.76
N GLY A 241 34.00 -1.87 14.50
CA GLY A 241 35.19 -1.23 13.96
C GLY A 241 35.16 0.29 13.99
N ASN A 242 34.00 0.95 13.81
CA ASN A 242 33.86 2.39 14.05
C ASN A 242 34.18 2.72 15.51
N GLN A 243 33.55 1.97 16.42
CA GLN A 243 33.63 2.23 17.84
C GLN A 243 35.05 2.01 18.39
N ILE A 244 35.68 0.90 18.02
CA ILE A 244 37.06 0.57 18.40
C ILE A 244 38.05 1.60 17.85
N THR A 245 37.90 2.01 16.59
CA THR A 245 38.79 3.03 15.98
C THR A 245 38.65 4.37 16.69
N ALA A 246 37.42 4.79 17.02
CA ALA A 246 37.16 6.01 17.75
C ALA A 246 37.75 5.99 19.17
N LEU A 247 37.56 4.89 19.93
CA LEU A 247 38.15 4.70 21.26
C LEU A 247 39.69 4.64 21.22
N ALA A 248 40.25 4.00 20.18
CA ALA A 248 41.70 3.96 19.96
C ALA A 248 42.26 5.35 19.68
N ALA A 249 41.56 6.17 18.90
CA ALA A 249 41.90 7.57 18.65
C ALA A 249 41.79 8.44 19.91
N GLY A 250 40.88 8.12 20.83
CA GLY A 250 40.71 8.82 22.11
C GLY A 250 39.30 9.41 22.35
N ALA A 251 38.33 9.09 21.49
CA ALA A 251 36.94 9.46 21.68
C ALA A 251 36.25 8.60 22.76
N GLN A 252 35.00 8.95 23.10
CA GLN A 252 34.16 8.23 24.05
C GLN A 252 33.02 7.50 23.32
N SER A 253 32.72 6.28 23.79
CA SER A 253 31.53 5.52 23.40
C SER A 253 30.47 5.59 24.50
N TYR A 254 29.20 5.48 24.13
CA TYR A 254 28.08 5.43 25.07
C TYR A 254 27.02 4.45 24.59
N LYS A 255 26.25 3.87 25.53
CA LYS A 255 25.10 3.05 25.19
C LYS A 255 23.95 3.94 24.72
N LEU A 256 23.42 3.66 23.53
CA LEU A 256 22.29 4.40 22.99
C LEU A 256 21.04 4.14 23.83
N PRO A 257 20.20 5.15 24.09
CA PRO A 257 18.88 4.92 24.66
C PRO A 257 18.10 3.94 23.80
N MET A 258 18.01 4.19 22.49
CA MET A 258 17.47 3.25 21.51
C MET A 258 18.58 2.96 20.51
N GLY A 259 19.03 1.71 20.42
CA GLY A 259 20.04 1.35 19.42
C GLY A 259 19.45 1.29 18.02
N ASN A 260 20.20 1.76 17.02
CA ASN A 260 19.76 1.76 15.63
C ASN A 260 19.81 0.34 15.06
N ARG A 261 18.63 -0.22 14.78
CA ARG A 261 18.43 -1.62 14.36
C ARG A 261 17.37 -1.71 13.28
N GLY A 262 17.81 -1.75 12.03
CA GLY A 262 16.90 -1.69 10.89
C GLY A 262 17.61 -1.79 9.55
N GLN A 263 16.81 -1.86 8.49
CA GLN A 263 17.27 -1.86 7.09
C GLN A 263 16.98 -0.53 6.38
N ASN A 264 16.41 0.43 7.11
CA ASN A 264 15.87 1.68 6.61
C ASN A 264 16.53 2.92 7.24
N GLN A 265 17.72 2.77 7.81
CA GLN A 265 18.37 3.82 8.60
C GLN A 265 19.07 4.84 7.67
N PRO A 266 18.64 6.12 7.67
CA PRO A 266 19.20 7.11 6.77
C PRO A 266 20.45 7.77 7.35
N VAL A 267 21.51 7.80 6.55
CA VAL A 267 22.77 8.46 6.91
C VAL A 267 23.13 9.52 5.88
N LEU A 268 23.65 10.66 6.36
CA LEU A 268 24.14 11.75 5.54
C LEU A 268 25.66 11.73 5.53
N ASN A 269 26.26 11.75 4.34
CA ASN A 269 27.68 12.00 4.18
C ASN A 269 27.96 13.50 4.41
N VAL A 270 28.72 13.82 5.46
CA VAL A 270 28.98 15.21 5.87
C VAL A 270 29.79 15.98 4.82
N MET A 271 30.61 15.29 4.02
CA MET A 271 31.44 15.91 2.99
C MET A 271 30.64 16.28 1.74
N THR A 272 29.73 15.40 1.31
CA THR A 272 29.02 15.55 0.03
C THR A 272 27.59 16.07 0.20
N GLY A 273 26.98 15.87 1.36
CA GLY A 273 25.55 16.11 1.61
C GLY A 273 24.64 15.02 1.04
N GLN A 274 25.19 13.93 0.51
CA GLN A 274 24.40 12.81 -0.02
C GLN A 274 23.83 11.95 1.10
N ALA A 275 22.59 11.50 0.91
CA ALA A 275 21.92 10.55 1.78
C ALA A 275 22.02 9.13 1.25
N PHE A 276 22.16 8.17 2.16
CA PHE A 276 22.14 6.74 1.87
C PHE A 276 21.22 6.04 2.87
N ILE A 277 20.52 4.99 2.42
CA ILE A 277 19.76 4.11 3.30
C ILE A 277 20.66 2.92 3.66
N THR A 278 20.69 2.57 4.95
CA THR A 278 21.68 1.65 5.48
C THR A 278 21.05 0.58 6.38
N ALA A 279 21.70 -0.58 6.41
CA ALA A 279 21.47 -1.60 7.42
C ALA A 279 22.30 -1.28 8.67
N GLN A 280 21.67 -1.29 9.84
CA GLN A 280 22.34 -1.05 11.11
C GLN A 280 21.90 -2.07 12.15
N ASN A 281 22.84 -2.46 13.01
CA ASN A 281 22.57 -3.31 14.16
C ASN A 281 23.56 -3.02 15.30
N HIS A 282 23.38 -1.90 15.99
CA HIS A 282 24.25 -1.55 17.13
C HIS A 282 23.47 -0.92 18.30
N GLY A 283 23.99 -1.16 19.51
CA GLY A 283 23.46 -0.58 20.75
C GLY A 283 24.34 0.53 21.35
N TYR A 284 25.52 0.77 20.79
CA TYR A 284 26.49 1.75 21.26
C TYR A 284 26.82 2.74 20.14
N GLY A 285 27.00 4.00 20.49
CA GLY A 285 27.36 5.10 19.60
C GLY A 285 28.64 5.81 20.04
N ILE A 286 29.15 6.69 19.17
CA ILE A 286 30.33 7.51 19.43
C ILE A 286 29.94 8.96 19.65
N ASP A 287 30.47 9.57 20.72
CA ASP A 287 30.29 10.99 20.99
C ASP A 287 31.19 11.80 20.04
N SER A 288 30.56 12.38 19.01
CA SER A 288 31.26 13.20 18.01
C SER A 288 31.95 14.42 18.63
N THR A 289 31.52 14.91 19.78
CA THR A 289 32.14 16.07 20.45
C THR A 289 33.43 15.70 21.20
N SER A 290 33.61 14.41 21.48
CA SER A 290 34.80 13.86 22.13
C SER A 290 35.93 13.50 21.15
N LEU A 291 35.71 13.67 19.83
CA LEU A 291 36.72 13.38 18.83
C LEU A 291 37.97 14.27 19.02
N PRO A 292 39.17 13.69 19.06
CA PRO A 292 40.40 14.45 19.25
C PRO A 292 40.78 15.23 17.96
N PRO A 293 41.65 16.25 18.06
CA PRO A 293 42.13 16.99 16.89
C PRO A 293 42.71 16.06 15.80
N GLY A 294 42.37 16.32 14.54
CA GLY A 294 42.77 15.51 13.39
C GLY A 294 41.72 14.47 12.95
N TRP A 295 40.61 14.36 13.67
CA TRP A 295 39.48 13.49 13.36
C TRP A 295 38.20 14.29 13.13
N SER A 296 37.43 13.85 12.15
CA SER A 296 36.17 14.47 11.75
C SER A 296 35.08 13.42 11.57
N PRO A 297 33.80 13.74 11.87
CA PRO A 297 32.68 12.89 11.47
C PRO A 297 32.62 12.76 9.93
N LEU A 298 32.39 11.55 9.45
CA LEU A 298 32.22 11.26 8.03
C LEU A 298 30.75 11.10 7.66
N PHE A 299 29.99 10.39 8.49
CA PHE A 299 28.55 10.20 8.34
C PHE A 299 27.82 10.58 9.63
N VAL A 300 26.57 11.02 9.48
CA VAL A 300 25.66 11.32 10.59
C VAL A 300 24.27 10.75 10.30
N ASN A 301 23.60 10.24 11.32
CA ASN A 301 22.25 9.73 11.19
C ASN A 301 21.26 10.89 10.93
N ALA A 302 20.43 10.79 9.90
CA ALA A 302 19.49 11.86 9.55
C ALA A 302 18.29 11.97 10.50
N ASN A 303 18.01 10.94 11.31
CA ASN A 303 16.89 10.90 12.24
C ASN A 303 17.24 11.41 13.64
N ASP A 304 18.38 10.98 14.19
CA ASP A 304 18.75 11.27 15.59
C ASP A 304 20.07 12.06 15.76
N GLY A 305 20.81 12.31 14.67
CA GLY A 305 22.05 13.07 14.69
C GLY A 305 23.25 12.31 15.28
N THR A 306 23.14 11.01 15.54
CA THR A 306 24.24 10.20 16.08
C THR A 306 25.36 10.00 15.05
N ASN A 307 26.57 9.69 15.53
CA ASN A 307 27.73 9.45 14.68
C ASN A 307 27.56 8.16 13.88
N GLU A 308 27.74 8.24 12.57
CA GLU A 308 27.61 7.08 11.67
C GLU A 308 28.92 6.70 10.98
N GLY A 309 30.03 7.28 11.43
CA GLY A 309 31.36 7.07 10.86
C GLY A 309 32.27 8.27 11.13
N ILE A 310 33.56 8.01 11.14
CA ILE A 310 34.62 9.00 11.34
C ILE A 310 35.69 8.85 10.27
N MET A 311 36.47 9.90 10.09
CA MET A 311 37.66 9.90 9.25
C MET A 311 38.79 10.68 9.90
N HIS A 312 40.02 10.32 9.57
CA HIS A 312 41.18 11.14 9.87
C HIS A 312 41.38 12.17 8.75
N ASP A 313 41.73 13.40 9.12
CA ASP A 313 41.85 14.53 8.18
C ASP A 313 43.00 14.37 7.16
N THR A 314 44.00 13.53 7.44
CA THR A 314 45.21 13.36 6.61
C THR A 314 45.59 11.90 6.37
N LYS A 315 45.41 11.01 7.35
CA LYS A 315 45.71 9.57 7.20
C LYS A 315 44.58 8.85 6.46
N PRO A 316 44.85 7.74 5.75
CA PRO A 316 43.83 6.94 5.07
C PRO A 316 43.02 6.06 6.04
N VAL A 317 42.44 6.67 7.08
CA VAL A 317 41.66 5.98 8.11
C VAL A 317 40.23 6.49 8.11
N PHE A 318 39.28 5.60 7.88
CA PHE A 318 37.85 5.92 7.89
C PHE A 318 37.02 4.76 8.40
N THR A 319 35.77 5.05 8.77
CA THR A 319 34.87 4.05 9.32
C THR A 319 33.42 4.31 8.89
N ALA A 320 32.59 3.30 9.06
CA ALA A 320 31.14 3.39 8.99
C ALA A 320 30.55 2.66 10.21
N GLN A 321 29.57 3.26 10.88
CA GLN A 321 28.86 2.63 12.01
C GLN A 321 27.79 1.64 11.52
N PHE A 322 27.26 1.87 10.32
CA PHE A 322 26.37 0.96 9.60
C PHE A 322 27.13 -0.17 8.90
N HIS A 323 26.39 -1.04 8.19
CA HIS A 323 26.88 -2.27 7.56
C HIS A 323 26.84 -2.20 6.01
N PRO A 324 27.88 -1.63 5.37
CA PRO A 324 28.02 -1.56 3.91
C PRO A 324 27.95 -2.91 3.18
N GLU A 325 28.22 -4.01 3.88
CA GLU A 325 28.13 -5.35 3.32
C GLU A 325 26.69 -5.85 3.13
N ALA A 326 25.68 -5.15 3.64
CA ALA A 326 24.28 -5.51 3.48
C ALA A 326 23.98 -6.94 3.97
N LYS A 327 23.33 -7.78 3.15
CA LYS A 327 22.85 -9.15 3.47
C LYS A 327 21.99 -9.16 4.74
N GLY A 328 20.72 -8.81 4.55
CA GLY A 328 19.82 -8.34 5.59
C GLY A 328 19.67 -6.81 5.54
N GLY A 329 19.61 -6.21 4.35
CA GLY A 329 19.43 -4.77 4.12
C GLY A 329 19.98 -4.25 2.79
N PRO A 330 19.92 -2.93 2.54
CA PRO A 330 20.24 -2.29 1.26
C PRO A 330 21.74 -2.28 0.92
N THR A 331 22.07 -2.34 -0.38
CA THR A 331 23.44 -2.37 -0.94
C THR A 331 24.00 -0.98 -1.29
N ASP A 332 23.30 0.08 -0.92
CA ASP A 332 23.55 1.48 -1.37
C ASP A 332 24.94 2.01 -1.01
N THR A 333 25.60 1.41 -0.02
CA THR A 333 26.91 1.84 0.49
C THR A 333 28.07 0.88 0.19
N GLU A 334 27.87 -0.12 -0.69
CA GLU A 334 28.93 -1.08 -1.05
C GLU A 334 30.21 -0.38 -1.60
N PHE A 335 30.05 0.81 -2.19
CA PHE A 335 31.16 1.61 -2.72
C PHE A 335 32.26 1.91 -1.68
N LEU A 336 31.97 1.82 -0.37
CA LEU A 336 32.98 2.00 0.68
C LEU A 336 34.08 0.93 0.63
N PHE A 337 33.79 -0.26 0.12
CA PHE A 337 34.82 -1.26 -0.15
C PHE A 337 35.70 -0.86 -1.34
N ASP A 338 35.13 -0.22 -2.37
CA ASP A 338 35.90 0.31 -3.51
C ASP A 338 36.81 1.46 -3.08
N VAL A 339 36.34 2.32 -2.17
CA VAL A 339 37.12 3.38 -1.52
C VAL A 339 38.32 2.77 -0.78
N PHE A 340 38.10 1.77 0.06
CA PHE A 340 39.18 1.11 0.82
C PHE A 340 40.25 0.52 -0.10
N ILE A 341 39.85 -0.24 -1.13
CA ILE A 341 40.78 -0.85 -2.08
C ILE A 341 41.51 0.19 -2.92
N SER A 342 40.87 1.32 -3.24
CA SER A 342 41.50 2.43 -3.97
C SER A 342 42.57 3.12 -3.12
N LEU A 343 42.34 3.31 -1.81
CA LEU A 343 43.35 3.85 -0.90
C LEU A 343 44.59 2.94 -0.85
N ILE A 344 44.39 1.62 -0.85
CA ILE A 344 45.51 0.66 -0.85
C ILE A 344 46.33 0.79 -2.14
N LYS A 345 45.67 0.83 -3.30
CA LYS A 345 46.33 0.91 -4.61
C LYS A 345 47.07 2.23 -4.83
N ASN A 346 46.51 3.34 -4.35
CA ASN A 346 47.06 4.68 -4.56
C ASN A 346 48.16 5.05 -3.54
N GLY A 347 48.29 4.31 -2.43
CA GLY A 347 49.38 4.46 -1.47
C GLY A 347 49.44 5.83 -0.79
N LYS A 348 50.66 6.33 -0.54
CA LYS A 348 50.92 7.53 0.30
C LYS A 348 50.35 8.84 -0.23
N GLU A 349 50.00 8.92 -1.51
CA GLU A 349 49.44 10.14 -2.13
C GLU A 349 47.91 10.22 -2.00
N ALA A 350 47.26 9.15 -1.52
CA ALA A 350 45.81 9.06 -1.43
C ALA A 350 45.30 9.55 -0.07
N ASN A 351 44.29 10.42 -0.10
CA ASN A 351 43.47 10.75 1.07
C ASN A 351 42.01 10.36 0.80
N ILE A 352 41.20 10.26 1.85
CA ILE A 352 39.79 9.82 1.75
C ILE A 352 38.99 10.74 0.81
N VAL A 353 39.27 12.05 0.85
CA VAL A 353 38.64 13.05 -0.01
C VAL A 353 38.87 12.77 -1.50
N SER A 354 40.03 12.22 -1.86
CA SER A 354 40.40 11.95 -3.26
C SER A 354 39.70 10.72 -3.87
N VAL A 355 39.22 9.80 -3.03
CA VAL A 355 38.64 8.52 -3.47
C VAL A 355 37.14 8.38 -3.17
N MET A 356 36.59 9.20 -2.28
CA MET A 356 35.15 9.24 -2.02
C MET A 356 34.37 9.74 -3.25
N PRO A 357 33.09 9.32 -3.41
CA PRO A 357 32.21 9.88 -4.43
C PRO A 357 32.20 11.41 -4.35
N LYS A 358 32.33 12.06 -5.52
CA LYS A 358 32.34 13.52 -5.58
C LYS A 358 30.97 14.08 -5.20
N LYS A 359 30.99 15.25 -4.56
CA LYS A 359 29.76 16.02 -4.29
C LYS A 359 28.99 16.21 -5.61
N PRO A 360 27.71 15.78 -5.68
CA PRO A 360 26.91 15.99 -6.88
C PRO A 360 26.73 17.48 -7.14
N ALA A 361 26.71 17.87 -8.41
CA ALA A 361 26.39 19.23 -8.81
C ALA A 361 24.87 19.43 -8.68
N ILE A 362 24.45 19.98 -7.54
CA ILE A 362 23.04 20.25 -7.26
C ILE A 362 22.66 21.58 -7.93
N PRO A 363 21.68 21.62 -8.85
CA PRO A 363 21.20 22.86 -9.42
C PRO A 363 20.52 23.73 -8.34
N PRO A 364 20.53 25.06 -8.47
CA PRO A 364 19.85 25.94 -7.52
C PRO A 364 18.35 25.65 -7.48
N ARG A 365 17.73 25.84 -6.31
CA ARG A 365 16.29 25.65 -6.13
C ARG A 365 15.49 26.40 -7.18
N THR A 366 14.49 25.72 -7.72
CA THR A 366 13.65 26.26 -8.79
C THR A 366 12.83 27.43 -8.25
N GLN A 367 13.14 28.64 -8.72
CA GLN A 367 12.37 29.83 -8.39
C GLN A 367 11.10 29.87 -9.25
N VAL A 368 9.95 29.68 -8.60
CA VAL A 368 8.61 29.80 -9.16
C VAL A 368 7.70 30.58 -8.22
N SER A 369 6.80 31.35 -8.79
CA SER A 369 5.86 32.22 -8.09
C SER A 369 4.40 31.79 -8.29
N LYS A 370 4.09 31.16 -9.44
CA LYS A 370 2.76 30.67 -9.80
C LYS A 370 2.86 29.37 -10.61
N VAL A 371 2.29 28.30 -10.06
CA VAL A 371 2.29 26.96 -10.65
C VAL A 371 0.91 26.58 -11.16
N LEU A 372 0.84 26.10 -12.40
CA LEU A 372 -0.33 25.44 -12.97
C LEU A 372 -0.29 23.94 -12.67
N VAL A 373 -1.33 23.42 -12.02
CA VAL A 373 -1.53 22.00 -11.72
C VAL A 373 -2.61 21.47 -12.65
N LEU A 374 -2.30 20.42 -13.41
CA LEU A 374 -3.28 19.75 -14.29
C LEU A 374 -3.92 18.57 -13.54
N GLY A 375 -5.24 18.59 -13.40
CA GLY A 375 -6.02 17.46 -12.89
C GLY A 375 -6.25 16.37 -13.95
N SER A 376 -6.90 15.27 -13.55
CA SER A 376 -7.10 14.09 -14.42
C SER A 376 -8.20 14.23 -15.47
N GLY A 377 -9.17 15.12 -15.24
CA GLY A 377 -10.41 15.15 -16.03
C GLY A 377 -11.54 14.40 -15.34
N GLY A 378 -12.49 13.90 -16.13
CA GLY A 378 -13.52 12.98 -15.63
C GLY A 378 -12.92 11.62 -15.27
N LEU A 379 -13.60 10.88 -14.40
CA LEU A 379 -13.17 9.54 -14.01
C LEU A 379 -13.48 8.52 -15.11
N SER A 380 -12.56 7.59 -15.32
CA SER A 380 -12.71 6.45 -16.24
C SER A 380 -12.01 5.22 -15.68
N ILE A 381 -12.33 4.03 -16.20
CA ILE A 381 -11.61 2.81 -15.83
C ILE A 381 -10.11 3.01 -16.08
N GLY A 382 -9.29 2.73 -15.05
CA GLY A 382 -7.84 2.96 -15.04
C GLY A 382 -7.39 4.37 -14.63
N GLN A 383 -8.26 5.38 -14.64
CA GLN A 383 -8.01 6.73 -14.11
C GLN A 383 -9.15 7.19 -13.22
N ALA A 384 -9.06 6.91 -11.92
CA ALA A 384 -10.14 7.16 -10.98
C ALA A 384 -9.79 8.29 -9.99
N GLY A 385 -10.16 8.14 -8.71
CA GLY A 385 -10.05 9.19 -7.70
C GLY A 385 -8.62 9.44 -7.20
N GLU A 386 -7.66 8.57 -7.53
CA GLU A 386 -6.27 8.67 -7.04
C GLU A 386 -5.61 10.02 -7.36
N PHE A 387 -6.00 10.63 -8.48
CA PHE A 387 -5.46 11.92 -8.94
C PHE A 387 -6.09 13.11 -8.22
N ASP A 388 -7.29 12.95 -7.67
CA ASP A 388 -7.95 13.95 -6.83
C ASP A 388 -7.16 14.14 -5.53
N TYR A 389 -6.83 13.02 -4.88
CA TYR A 389 -5.92 12.98 -3.73
C TYR A 389 -4.54 13.56 -4.07
N SER A 390 -3.92 13.06 -5.14
CA SER A 390 -2.58 13.45 -5.55
C SER A 390 -2.45 14.95 -5.83
N GLY A 391 -3.36 15.48 -6.64
CA GLY A 391 -3.35 16.89 -7.00
C GLY A 391 -3.65 17.80 -5.82
N SER A 392 -4.52 17.38 -4.88
CA SER A 392 -4.79 18.10 -3.64
C SER A 392 -3.55 18.19 -2.73
N GLN A 393 -2.76 17.12 -2.64
CA GLN A 393 -1.49 17.10 -1.91
C GLN A 393 -0.43 17.99 -2.56
N ALA A 394 -0.36 18.02 -3.90
CA ALA A 394 0.54 18.91 -4.61
C ALA A 394 0.23 20.39 -4.32
N VAL A 395 -1.05 20.77 -4.31
CA VAL A 395 -1.48 22.14 -3.96
C VAL A 395 -1.09 22.50 -2.53
N LYS A 396 -1.28 21.60 -1.56
CA LYS A 396 -0.83 21.79 -0.17
C LYS A 396 0.67 22.07 -0.09
N ALA A 397 1.48 21.24 -0.76
CA ALA A 397 2.93 21.38 -0.76
C ALA A 397 3.38 22.73 -1.33
N MET A 398 2.75 23.18 -2.43
CA MET A 398 3.03 24.47 -3.06
C MET A 398 2.67 25.64 -2.15
N LYS A 399 1.51 25.58 -1.47
CA LYS A 399 1.07 26.63 -0.55
C LYS A 399 1.98 26.78 0.67
N GLU A 400 2.49 25.69 1.22
CA GLU A 400 3.47 25.74 2.31
C GLU A 400 4.78 26.42 1.91
N GLU A 401 5.17 26.34 0.63
CA GLU A 401 6.34 27.04 0.07
C GLU A 401 6.01 28.45 -0.45
N ASN A 402 4.83 28.98 -0.14
CA ASN A 402 4.33 30.29 -0.56
C ASN A 402 4.24 30.48 -2.10
N VAL A 403 3.98 29.39 -2.83
CA VAL A 403 3.79 29.40 -4.29
C VAL A 403 2.29 29.52 -4.61
N ARG A 404 1.93 30.44 -5.51
CA ARG A 404 0.53 30.56 -5.96
C ARG A 404 0.16 29.38 -6.85
N THR A 405 -1.07 28.91 -6.75
CA THR A 405 -1.55 27.69 -7.41
C THR A 405 -2.74 27.98 -8.30
N VAL A 406 -2.66 27.52 -9.54
CA VAL A 406 -3.79 27.48 -10.49
C VAL A 406 -4.08 26.01 -10.76
N LEU A 407 -5.32 25.59 -10.58
CA LEU A 407 -5.77 24.24 -10.88
C LEU A 407 -6.66 24.24 -12.12
N MET A 408 -6.45 23.27 -13.01
CA MET A 408 -7.37 23.01 -14.12
C MET A 408 -7.89 21.57 -14.02
N ASN A 409 -9.19 21.44 -13.75
CA ASN A 409 -9.87 20.15 -13.69
C ASN A 409 -11.35 20.35 -14.08
N PRO A 410 -11.86 19.71 -15.16
CA PRO A 410 -13.25 19.82 -15.56
C PRO A 410 -14.21 19.03 -14.67
N ASN A 411 -13.71 18.11 -13.81
CA ASN A 411 -14.57 17.34 -12.92
C ASN A 411 -15.05 18.18 -11.74
N ILE A 412 -16.32 18.57 -11.78
CA ILE A 412 -16.98 19.37 -10.74
C ILE A 412 -17.22 18.62 -9.43
N ALA A 413 -17.23 17.28 -9.45
CA ALA A 413 -17.42 16.45 -8.27
C ALA A 413 -16.11 16.21 -7.49
N SER A 414 -14.99 16.68 -8.03
CA SER A 414 -13.67 16.47 -7.47
C SER A 414 -13.43 17.31 -6.21
N VAL A 415 -12.92 16.68 -5.15
CA VAL A 415 -12.54 17.35 -3.90
C VAL A 415 -11.46 18.41 -4.14
N GLN A 416 -10.59 18.17 -5.12
CA GLN A 416 -9.54 19.07 -5.60
C GLN A 416 -10.06 20.46 -5.93
N THR A 417 -11.31 20.57 -6.40
CA THR A 417 -11.93 21.81 -6.88
C THR A 417 -12.75 22.54 -5.81
N ASN A 418 -12.79 22.02 -4.57
CA ASN A 418 -13.56 22.61 -3.49
C ASN A 418 -12.97 23.96 -3.02
N GLU A 419 -13.83 24.98 -2.83
CA GLU A 419 -13.46 26.38 -2.61
C GLU A 419 -12.91 26.74 -1.21
N VAL A 420 -12.62 25.77 -0.32
CA VAL A 420 -12.10 26.05 1.03
C VAL A 420 -11.02 25.07 1.49
N GLY A 421 -9.91 25.60 2.03
CA GLY A 421 -8.90 24.84 2.79
C GLY A 421 -7.45 25.07 2.36
N THR A 422 -6.52 24.37 3.02
CA THR A 422 -5.08 24.40 2.68
C THR A 422 -4.74 23.64 1.39
N LYS A 423 -5.62 22.73 0.96
CA LYS A 423 -5.48 21.91 -0.26
C LYS A 423 -6.17 22.50 -1.49
N GLN A 424 -6.84 23.65 -1.34
CA GLN A 424 -7.52 24.34 -2.43
C GLN A 424 -6.52 25.18 -3.24
N ALA A 425 -6.66 25.23 -4.57
CA ALA A 425 -5.85 26.14 -5.40
C ALA A 425 -6.33 27.60 -5.31
N ASP A 426 -5.44 28.57 -5.53
CA ASP A 426 -5.81 30.00 -5.49
C ASP A 426 -6.74 30.40 -6.65
N SER A 427 -6.72 29.66 -7.75
CA SER A 427 -7.65 29.82 -8.87
C SER A 427 -7.96 28.45 -9.49
N VAL A 428 -9.23 28.20 -9.82
CA VAL A 428 -9.70 26.92 -10.37
C VAL A 428 -10.39 27.17 -11.72
N TYR A 429 -10.02 26.38 -12.72
CA TYR A 429 -10.59 26.42 -14.08
C TYR A 429 -11.27 25.08 -14.39
N PHE A 430 -12.61 25.11 -14.51
CA PHE A 430 -13.42 23.97 -14.97
C PHE A 430 -13.41 23.89 -16.50
N LEU A 431 -12.24 23.58 -17.06
CA LEU A 431 -12.01 23.50 -18.52
C LEU A 431 -11.42 22.14 -18.91
N PRO A 432 -11.69 21.63 -20.13
CA PRO A 432 -11.12 20.37 -20.59
C PRO A 432 -9.59 20.40 -20.64
N VAL A 433 -8.92 19.42 -20.04
CA VAL A 433 -7.44 19.27 -20.04
C VAL A 433 -6.94 18.88 -21.42
N THR A 434 -6.84 19.88 -22.30
CA THR A 434 -6.39 19.75 -23.69
C THR A 434 -5.42 20.88 -24.01
N PRO A 435 -4.50 20.70 -24.98
CA PRO A 435 -3.50 21.71 -25.32
C PRO A 435 -4.11 23.07 -25.64
N GLN A 436 -5.27 23.10 -26.31
CA GLN A 436 -5.98 24.34 -26.65
C GLN A 436 -6.37 25.13 -25.40
N PHE A 437 -7.12 24.53 -24.47
CA PHE A 437 -7.60 25.23 -23.27
C PHE A 437 -6.47 25.53 -22.29
N VAL A 438 -5.53 24.60 -22.11
CA VAL A 438 -4.35 24.83 -21.24
C VAL A 438 -3.54 26.01 -21.76
N THR A 439 -3.39 26.16 -23.08
CA THR A 439 -2.72 27.33 -23.68
C THR A 439 -3.44 28.64 -23.35
N GLU A 440 -4.78 28.67 -23.34
CA GLU A 440 -5.54 29.88 -22.96
C GLU A 440 -5.40 30.22 -21.47
N VAL A 441 -5.38 29.21 -20.60
CA VAL A 441 -5.09 29.41 -19.16
C VAL A 441 -3.68 29.94 -18.97
N ILE A 442 -2.67 29.38 -19.66
CA ILE A 442 -1.28 29.88 -19.63
C ILE A 442 -1.19 31.35 -20.07
N LYS A 443 -1.91 31.73 -21.14
CA LYS A 443 -1.95 33.12 -21.63
C LYS A 443 -2.53 34.09 -20.59
N THR A 444 -3.55 33.64 -19.87
CA THR A 444 -4.32 34.43 -18.91
C THR A 444 -3.60 34.55 -17.58
N GLU A 445 -3.20 33.42 -17.00
CA GLU A 445 -2.63 33.34 -15.65
C GLU A 445 -1.12 33.63 -15.61
N ARG A 446 -0.41 33.43 -16.73
CA ARG A 446 1.05 33.56 -16.83
C ARG A 446 1.80 32.79 -15.73
N PRO A 447 1.57 31.47 -15.58
CA PRO A 447 2.34 30.67 -14.63
C PRO A 447 3.80 30.58 -15.08
N ASP A 448 4.72 30.48 -14.13
CA ASP A 448 6.15 30.25 -14.38
C ASP A 448 6.56 28.78 -14.13
N GLY A 449 5.67 27.97 -13.54
CA GLY A 449 5.82 26.52 -13.41
C GLY A 449 4.56 25.74 -13.80
N ILE A 450 4.72 24.48 -14.19
CA ILE A 450 3.62 23.54 -14.46
C ILE A 450 3.94 22.15 -13.87
N LEU A 451 2.94 21.54 -13.23
CA LEU A 451 2.96 20.15 -12.77
C LEU A 451 2.07 19.29 -13.67
N LEU A 452 2.66 18.27 -14.29
CA LEU A 452 2.01 17.40 -15.27
C LEU A 452 2.00 15.91 -14.86
N SER A 453 2.74 15.54 -13.81
CA SER A 453 2.85 14.16 -13.28
C SER A 453 1.79 13.80 -12.22
N MET A 454 0.81 14.68 -11.98
CA MET A 454 -0.15 14.56 -10.87
C MET A 454 -1.60 14.27 -11.34
N GLY A 455 -1.87 14.38 -12.65
CA GLY A 455 -3.21 14.27 -13.25
C GLY A 455 -3.36 13.07 -14.19
N GLY A 456 -2.62 11.99 -13.94
CA GLY A 456 -2.66 10.79 -14.77
C GLY A 456 -2.24 11.02 -16.23
N GLN A 457 -2.68 10.14 -17.12
CA GLN A 457 -2.26 10.14 -18.52
C GLN A 457 -2.79 11.35 -19.30
N THR A 458 -4.01 11.81 -19.01
CA THR A 458 -4.60 13.00 -19.64
C THR A 458 -3.72 14.23 -19.46
N ALA A 459 -3.30 14.52 -18.22
CA ALA A 459 -2.42 15.64 -17.91
C ALA A 459 -1.03 15.46 -18.55
N LEU A 460 -0.49 14.23 -18.49
CA LEU A 460 0.83 13.90 -19.00
C LEU A 460 0.89 14.07 -20.53
N ASN A 461 -0.04 13.47 -21.27
CA ASN A 461 -0.12 13.58 -22.73
C ASN A 461 -0.30 15.05 -23.16
N CYS A 462 -1.18 15.80 -22.48
CA CYS A 462 -1.38 17.21 -22.74
C CYS A 462 -0.09 18.03 -22.50
N GLY A 463 0.63 17.75 -21.41
CA GLY A 463 1.91 18.38 -21.10
C GLY A 463 3.00 18.09 -22.14
N VAL A 464 3.11 16.85 -22.61
CA VAL A 464 4.05 16.43 -23.66
C VAL A 464 3.75 17.17 -24.97
N GLU A 465 2.48 17.26 -25.37
CA GLU A 465 2.08 17.96 -26.59
C GLU A 465 2.36 19.47 -26.53
N LEU A 466 2.13 20.11 -25.37
CA LEU A 466 2.47 21.51 -25.14
C LEU A 466 3.97 21.79 -25.20
N PHE A 467 4.78 20.82 -24.76
CA PHE A 467 6.23 20.87 -24.87
C PHE A 467 6.68 20.74 -26.33
N GLN A 468 6.20 19.72 -27.05
CA GLN A 468 6.56 19.46 -28.46
C GLN A 468 6.12 20.59 -29.40
N SER A 469 4.98 21.22 -29.13
CA SER A 469 4.48 22.38 -29.89
C SER A 469 5.19 23.70 -29.55
N GLY A 470 6.11 23.70 -28.57
CA GLY A 470 6.89 24.87 -28.15
C GLY A 470 6.10 25.92 -27.35
N VAL A 471 4.87 25.59 -26.91
CA VAL A 471 4.02 26.50 -26.13
C VAL A 471 4.66 26.83 -24.78
N LEU A 472 5.18 25.83 -24.07
CA LEU A 472 5.82 26.04 -22.76
C LEU A 472 7.02 26.98 -22.87
N GLN A 473 7.87 26.80 -23.89
CA GLN A 473 9.01 27.66 -24.17
C GLN A 473 8.57 29.09 -24.52
N LYS A 474 7.55 29.24 -25.38
CA LYS A 474 7.02 30.54 -25.80
C LYS A 474 6.53 31.40 -24.64
N TYR A 475 5.98 30.78 -23.60
CA TYR A 475 5.45 31.48 -22.42
C TYR A 475 6.38 31.44 -21.21
N GLY A 476 7.55 30.80 -21.31
CA GLY A 476 8.52 30.71 -20.22
C GLY A 476 8.08 29.83 -19.05
N VAL A 477 7.22 28.84 -19.31
CA VAL A 477 6.65 27.94 -18.28
C VAL A 477 7.60 26.76 -18.08
N LYS A 478 8.10 26.57 -16.87
CA LYS A 478 9.01 25.45 -16.54
C LYS A 478 8.23 24.23 -16.11
N VAL A 479 8.58 23.06 -16.63
CA VAL A 479 8.08 21.78 -16.10
C VAL A 479 8.78 21.51 -14.77
N LEU A 480 7.99 21.28 -13.72
CA LEU A 480 8.48 21.00 -12.38
C LEU A 480 8.52 19.49 -12.12
N GLY A 481 9.59 19.01 -11.50
CA GLY A 481 9.83 17.58 -11.27
C GLY A 481 10.48 16.90 -12.47
N THR A 482 9.97 15.73 -12.84
CA THR A 482 10.53 14.92 -13.91
C THR A 482 10.49 15.66 -15.27
N PRO A 483 11.63 15.74 -15.99
CA PRO A 483 11.69 16.35 -17.32
C PRO A 483 10.77 15.65 -18.34
N VAL A 484 10.30 16.38 -19.34
CA VAL A 484 9.43 15.84 -20.39
C VAL A 484 10.14 14.77 -21.21
N GLU A 485 11.45 14.93 -21.41
CA GLU A 485 12.29 13.95 -22.10
C GLU A 485 12.32 12.61 -21.36
N SER A 486 12.42 12.63 -20.03
CA SER A 486 12.35 11.44 -19.18
C SER A 486 10.97 10.79 -19.25
N ILE A 487 9.90 11.59 -19.26
CA ILE A 487 8.53 11.11 -19.41
C ILE A 487 8.33 10.44 -20.77
N MET A 488 8.78 11.07 -21.86
CA MET A 488 8.73 10.48 -23.20
C MET A 488 9.53 9.17 -23.26
N ALA A 489 10.67 9.10 -22.58
CA ALA A 489 11.49 7.90 -22.52
C ALA A 489 10.83 6.74 -21.75
N THR A 490 9.89 7.01 -20.85
CA THR A 490 9.14 5.95 -20.13
C THR A 490 7.84 5.57 -20.83
N GLU A 491 7.19 6.51 -21.52
CA GLU A 491 5.91 6.28 -22.22
C GLU A 491 6.08 5.65 -23.60
N ASP A 492 7.16 5.99 -24.31
CA ASP A 492 7.55 5.35 -25.56
C ASP A 492 8.31 4.05 -25.27
N ARG A 493 7.75 2.93 -25.73
CA ARG A 493 8.27 1.61 -25.37
C ARG A 493 9.61 1.29 -26.04
N GLN A 494 9.90 1.87 -27.21
CA GLN A 494 11.20 1.69 -27.87
C GLN A 494 12.28 2.50 -27.16
N LEU A 495 11.99 3.78 -26.86
CA LEU A 495 12.93 4.62 -26.11
C LEU A 495 13.21 4.05 -24.72
N PHE A 496 12.19 3.48 -24.08
CA PHE A 496 12.34 2.79 -22.80
C PHE A 496 13.29 1.60 -22.89
N ALA A 497 13.10 0.73 -23.90
CA ALA A 497 13.98 -0.41 -24.14
C ALA A 497 15.42 0.05 -24.42
N ASP A 498 15.60 1.09 -25.24
CA ASP A 498 16.91 1.65 -25.57
C ASP A 498 17.62 2.16 -24.30
N LYS A 499 16.90 2.87 -23.43
CA LYS A 499 17.42 3.37 -22.14
C LYS A 499 17.83 2.24 -21.19
N LEU A 500 17.03 1.17 -21.10
CA LEU A 500 17.40 0.03 -20.28
C LEU A 500 18.62 -0.73 -20.84
N ASN A 501 18.74 -0.82 -22.16
CA ASN A 501 19.90 -1.42 -22.83
C ASN A 501 21.20 -0.64 -22.57
N GLU A 502 21.14 0.71 -22.45
CA GLU A 502 22.31 1.55 -22.12
C GLU A 502 22.97 1.15 -20.79
N ILE A 503 22.20 0.59 -19.85
CA ILE A 503 22.66 0.17 -18.52
C ILE A 503 22.68 -1.35 -18.33
N ASN A 504 22.53 -2.11 -19.42
CA ASN A 504 22.47 -3.58 -19.46
C ASN A 504 21.36 -4.17 -18.56
N GLU A 505 20.22 -3.49 -18.46
CA GLU A 505 19.06 -3.99 -17.74
C GLU A 505 18.19 -4.90 -18.62
N LYS A 506 17.44 -5.78 -17.96
CA LYS A 506 16.66 -6.83 -18.61
C LYS A 506 15.25 -6.35 -18.89
N ILE A 507 14.86 -6.36 -20.16
CA ILE A 507 13.48 -6.22 -20.63
C ILE A 507 13.08 -7.52 -21.33
N ALA A 508 11.79 -7.87 -21.32
CA ALA A 508 11.35 -9.01 -22.09
C ALA A 508 11.57 -8.76 -23.60
N PRO A 509 11.95 -9.80 -24.37
CA PRO A 509 12.15 -9.66 -25.81
C PRO A 509 10.90 -9.08 -26.47
N SER A 510 11.02 -7.91 -27.06
CA SER A 510 9.89 -7.16 -27.58
C SER A 510 10.25 -6.33 -28.82
N PHE A 511 9.22 -6.00 -29.61
CA PHE A 511 9.34 -5.12 -30.77
C PHE A 511 8.19 -4.11 -30.77
N ALA A 512 8.53 -2.82 -30.85
CA ALA A 512 7.56 -1.75 -31.10
C ALA A 512 7.20 -1.73 -32.59
N VAL A 513 5.91 -1.72 -32.90
CA VAL A 513 5.39 -1.76 -34.27
C VAL A 513 4.17 -0.86 -34.43
N GLU A 514 3.99 -0.33 -35.64
CA GLU A 514 2.91 0.61 -35.97
C GLU A 514 1.87 0.00 -36.93
N THR A 515 2.06 -1.26 -37.33
CA THR A 515 1.17 -1.95 -38.28
C THR A 515 0.92 -3.39 -37.85
N VAL A 516 -0.26 -3.91 -38.22
CA VAL A 516 -0.63 -5.31 -37.98
C VAL A 516 0.38 -6.27 -38.63
N ALA A 517 0.85 -5.98 -39.85
CA ALA A 517 1.87 -6.78 -40.53
C ALA A 517 3.20 -6.78 -39.76
N GLY A 518 3.59 -5.64 -39.19
CA GLY A 518 4.74 -5.54 -38.28
C GLY A 518 4.56 -6.42 -37.04
N ALA A 519 3.39 -6.40 -36.42
CA ALA A 519 3.08 -7.21 -35.24
C ALA A 519 3.20 -8.72 -35.51
N LEU A 520 2.68 -9.19 -36.64
CA LEU A 520 2.80 -10.59 -37.05
C LEU A 520 4.27 -11.00 -37.24
N LYS A 521 5.07 -10.14 -37.89
CA LYS A 521 6.50 -10.39 -38.11
C LYS A 521 7.29 -10.41 -36.78
N ALA A 522 6.96 -9.51 -35.87
CA ALA A 522 7.55 -9.48 -34.53
C ALA A 522 7.24 -10.77 -33.75
N ALA A 523 5.99 -11.24 -33.78
CA ALA A 523 5.60 -12.47 -33.11
C ALA A 523 6.24 -13.72 -33.73
N ASP A 524 6.46 -13.75 -35.05
CA ASP A 524 7.21 -14.84 -35.71
C ASP A 524 8.69 -14.89 -35.26
N GLN A 525 9.28 -13.74 -34.89
CA GLN A 525 10.64 -13.66 -34.38
C GLN A 525 10.74 -14.02 -32.89
N ILE A 526 9.77 -13.59 -32.09
CA ILE A 526 9.73 -13.86 -30.63
C ILE A 526 9.29 -15.30 -30.35
N GLY A 527 8.33 -15.80 -31.12
CA GLY A 527 7.62 -17.05 -30.87
C GLY A 527 6.36 -16.85 -30.01
N TYR A 528 5.27 -17.52 -30.38
CA TYR A 528 4.03 -17.54 -29.60
C TYR A 528 4.18 -18.40 -28.32
N PRO A 529 3.45 -18.06 -27.23
CA PRO A 529 2.52 -16.94 -27.12
C PRO A 529 3.21 -15.59 -26.86
N VAL A 530 2.58 -14.51 -27.34
CA VAL A 530 3.06 -13.13 -27.15
C VAL A 530 2.03 -12.27 -26.42
N MET A 531 2.50 -11.25 -25.71
CA MET A 531 1.67 -10.19 -25.13
C MET A 531 1.71 -8.97 -26.05
N LEU A 532 0.55 -8.37 -26.31
CA LEU A 532 0.44 -7.09 -27.01
C LEU A 532 0.09 -6.00 -26.00
N ARG A 533 0.76 -4.85 -26.02
CA ARG A 533 0.42 -3.66 -25.22
C ARG A 533 0.45 -2.39 -26.08
N SER A 534 -0.37 -1.39 -25.76
CA SER A 534 -0.39 -0.09 -26.48
C SER A 534 0.58 0.92 -25.84
N ALA A 535 1.22 1.77 -26.64
CA ALA A 535 2.00 2.90 -26.13
C ALA A 535 1.10 4.11 -25.76
N TYR A 536 1.59 5.01 -24.90
CA TYR A 536 0.89 6.23 -24.42
C TYR A 536 -0.52 5.96 -23.87
N SER A 537 -0.69 4.82 -23.23
CA SER A 537 -1.96 4.35 -22.68
C SER A 537 -1.76 3.83 -21.27
N LEU A 538 -2.85 3.76 -20.51
CA LEU A 538 -2.87 3.29 -19.13
C LEU A 538 -3.87 2.13 -18.99
N GLY A 539 -3.75 1.36 -17.90
CA GLY A 539 -4.72 0.31 -17.56
C GLY A 539 -4.77 -0.82 -18.60
N GLY A 540 -3.72 -0.97 -19.41
CA GLY A 540 -3.68 -1.95 -20.49
C GLY A 540 -4.69 -1.72 -21.62
N LEU A 541 -5.09 -0.48 -21.91
CA LEU A 541 -6.03 -0.21 -22.99
C LEU A 541 -5.52 -0.79 -24.33
N GLY A 542 -6.29 -1.71 -24.91
CA GLY A 542 -5.92 -2.40 -26.15
C GLY A 542 -4.85 -3.49 -25.99
N SER A 543 -4.43 -3.83 -24.78
CA SER A 543 -3.51 -4.94 -24.54
C SER A 543 -4.23 -6.29 -24.59
N GLY A 544 -3.48 -7.35 -24.85
CA GLY A 544 -4.04 -8.69 -24.85
C GLY A 544 -3.02 -9.81 -25.04
N PHE A 545 -3.32 -10.94 -24.41
CA PHE A 545 -2.59 -12.17 -24.63
C PHE A 545 -2.95 -12.77 -25.99
N CYS A 546 -1.92 -13.09 -26.77
CA CYS A 546 -2.06 -13.62 -28.12
C CYS A 546 -1.41 -15.00 -28.18
N ALA A 547 -2.23 -16.04 -28.05
CA ALA A 547 -1.78 -17.44 -28.09
C ALA A 547 -1.34 -17.88 -29.50
N ASN A 548 -1.85 -17.22 -30.54
CA ASN A 548 -1.64 -17.59 -31.93
C ASN A 548 -1.80 -16.36 -32.86
N LYS A 549 -1.55 -16.60 -34.15
CA LYS A 549 -1.58 -15.60 -35.22
C LYS A 549 -2.93 -14.89 -35.35
N ASP A 550 -4.02 -15.65 -35.36
CA ASP A 550 -5.36 -15.09 -35.56
C ASP A 550 -5.74 -14.16 -34.41
N LYS A 551 -5.42 -14.55 -33.17
CA LYS A 551 -5.67 -13.71 -32.00
C LYS A 551 -4.83 -12.43 -32.00
N LEU A 552 -3.58 -12.52 -32.45
CA LEU A 552 -2.71 -11.35 -32.59
C LEU A 552 -3.25 -10.37 -33.63
N GLU A 553 -3.71 -10.85 -34.78
CA GLU A 553 -4.28 -9.99 -35.82
C GLU A 553 -5.52 -9.24 -35.31
N GLU A 554 -6.43 -9.95 -34.63
CA GLU A 554 -7.64 -9.36 -34.04
C GLU A 554 -7.28 -8.27 -33.02
N THR A 555 -6.36 -8.58 -32.11
CA THR A 555 -5.97 -7.69 -31.00
C THR A 555 -5.20 -6.49 -31.52
N ALA A 556 -4.24 -6.67 -32.43
CA ALA A 556 -3.47 -5.59 -33.04
C ALA A 556 -4.34 -4.62 -33.84
N ARG A 557 -5.36 -5.12 -34.55
CA ARG A 557 -6.29 -4.27 -35.30
C ARG A 557 -7.11 -3.37 -34.37
N LYS A 558 -7.54 -3.89 -33.21
CA LYS A 558 -8.24 -3.10 -32.19
C LYS A 558 -7.30 -2.08 -31.53
N ALA A 559 -6.11 -2.52 -31.13
CA ALA A 559 -5.13 -1.66 -30.45
C ALA A 559 -4.66 -0.49 -31.32
N LEU A 560 -4.32 -0.74 -32.60
CA LEU A 560 -3.88 0.30 -33.54
C LEU A 560 -4.99 1.27 -33.96
N ALA A 561 -6.26 0.97 -33.68
CA ALA A 561 -7.35 1.93 -33.84
C ALA A 561 -7.38 2.97 -32.70
N MET A 562 -6.74 2.68 -31.56
CA MET A 562 -6.72 3.53 -30.37
C MET A 562 -5.35 4.15 -30.10
N SER A 563 -4.26 3.50 -30.51
CA SER A 563 -2.88 4.00 -30.37
C SER A 563 -2.11 3.89 -31.68
N CYS A 564 -1.14 4.78 -31.89
CA CYS A 564 -0.31 4.78 -33.10
C CYS A 564 0.80 3.71 -33.06
N GLN A 565 1.10 3.15 -31.88
CA GLN A 565 2.17 2.19 -31.67
C GLN A 565 1.75 1.10 -30.67
N ILE A 566 2.11 -0.14 -30.96
CA ILE A 566 1.92 -1.29 -30.07
C ILE A 566 3.24 -2.03 -29.86
N LEU A 567 3.40 -2.63 -28.69
CA LEU A 567 4.53 -3.48 -28.33
C LEU A 567 4.09 -4.95 -28.40
N VAL A 568 4.80 -5.75 -29.17
CA VAL A 568 4.65 -7.22 -29.17
C VAL A 568 5.81 -7.79 -28.37
N GLU A 569 5.52 -8.48 -27.27
CA GLU A 569 6.49 -8.94 -26.28
C GLU A 569 6.33 -10.43 -25.98
N LYS A 570 7.42 -11.10 -25.62
CA LYS A 570 7.40 -12.48 -25.14
C LYS A 570 6.48 -12.60 -23.92
N SER A 571 5.58 -13.59 -23.92
CA SER A 571 4.75 -13.85 -22.74
C SER A 571 5.60 -14.36 -21.58
N LEU A 572 5.48 -13.70 -20.42
CA LEU A 572 6.03 -14.12 -19.13
C LEU A 572 4.92 -14.59 -18.17
N MET A 573 3.83 -15.13 -18.72
CA MET A 573 2.66 -15.54 -17.94
C MET A 573 3.03 -16.53 -16.83
N GLY A 574 2.48 -16.33 -15.64
CA GLY A 574 2.77 -17.16 -14.46
C GLY A 574 4.01 -16.75 -13.66
N TRP A 575 4.77 -15.73 -14.10
CA TRP A 575 5.83 -15.14 -13.29
C TRP A 575 5.24 -14.29 -12.16
N LYS A 576 6.00 -14.11 -11.07
CA LYS A 576 5.61 -13.21 -9.98
C LYS A 576 5.65 -11.79 -10.50
N GLU A 577 4.61 -11.01 -10.23
CA GLU A 577 4.60 -9.58 -10.55
C GLU A 577 4.82 -8.78 -9.27
N VAL A 578 5.84 -7.91 -9.30
CA VAL A 578 6.31 -7.14 -8.14
C VAL A 578 6.46 -5.69 -8.55
N GLU A 579 5.99 -4.77 -7.71
CA GLU A 579 6.05 -3.32 -7.96
C GLU A 579 6.85 -2.62 -6.87
N TYR A 580 7.54 -1.54 -7.24
CA TYR A 580 8.22 -0.63 -6.31
C TYR A 580 7.83 0.82 -6.58
N GLU A 581 7.53 1.54 -5.50
CA GLU A 581 7.35 2.99 -5.51
C GLU A 581 8.67 3.65 -5.12
N VAL A 582 9.23 4.43 -6.04
CA VAL A 582 10.57 5.01 -5.93
C VAL A 582 10.47 6.52 -5.88
N VAL A 583 11.23 7.13 -4.98
CA VAL A 583 11.31 8.58 -4.86
C VAL A 583 12.76 9.01 -5.07
N ARG A 584 12.96 10.00 -5.94
CA ARG A 584 14.28 10.56 -6.26
C ARG A 584 14.25 12.07 -6.23
N ASP A 585 15.19 12.67 -5.49
CA ASP A 585 15.36 14.12 -5.45
C ASP A 585 16.42 14.64 -6.43
N ILE A 586 16.51 15.98 -6.52
CA ILE A 586 17.47 16.67 -7.38
C ILE A 586 18.93 16.52 -6.92
N ALA A 587 19.15 16.14 -5.65
CA ALA A 587 20.46 15.84 -5.08
C ALA A 587 20.89 14.39 -5.34
N ASN A 588 20.08 13.63 -6.09
CA ASN A 588 20.29 12.22 -6.46
C ASN A 588 20.16 11.24 -5.27
N ASN A 589 19.56 11.69 -4.16
CA ASN A 589 19.08 10.78 -3.13
C ASN A 589 17.88 10.02 -3.71
N CYS A 590 17.86 8.70 -3.53
CA CYS A 590 16.89 7.83 -4.17
C CYS A 590 16.54 6.70 -3.19
N VAL A 591 15.26 6.53 -2.89
CA VAL A 591 14.74 5.57 -1.90
C VAL A 591 13.55 4.81 -2.47
N THR A 592 13.31 3.59 -1.99
CA THR A 592 12.10 2.83 -2.33
C THR A 592 11.11 2.86 -1.16
N VAL A 593 9.99 3.56 -1.34
CA VAL A 593 9.03 3.87 -0.26
C VAL A 593 8.06 2.71 0.00
N CYS A 594 7.72 1.95 -1.03
CA CYS A 594 6.82 0.81 -0.89
C CYS A 594 7.16 -0.25 -1.92
N ASN A 595 6.94 -1.51 -1.55
CA ASN A 595 6.97 -2.63 -2.47
C ASN A 595 5.68 -3.43 -2.35
N MET A 596 5.22 -3.94 -3.48
CA MET A 596 3.96 -4.67 -3.60
C MET A 596 4.18 -5.98 -4.33
N GLU A 597 3.50 -7.03 -3.90
CA GLU A 597 3.46 -8.31 -4.59
C GLU A 597 2.04 -8.62 -5.03
N ASN A 598 1.87 -8.95 -6.31
CA ASN A 598 0.59 -9.39 -6.81
C ASN A 598 0.35 -10.84 -6.37
N PHE A 599 -0.80 -11.06 -5.73
CA PHE A 599 -1.29 -12.41 -5.43
C PHE A 599 -1.58 -13.17 -6.72
N ASP A 600 -2.18 -12.48 -7.69
CA ASP A 600 -2.35 -13.00 -9.04
C ASP A 600 -1.06 -12.85 -9.84
N PRO A 601 -0.57 -13.90 -10.53
CA PRO A 601 0.66 -13.83 -11.30
C PRO A 601 0.50 -13.02 -12.60
N LEU A 602 1.62 -12.70 -13.23
CA LEU A 602 1.66 -11.90 -14.45
C LEU A 602 0.73 -12.46 -15.54
N GLY A 603 -0.03 -11.54 -16.14
CA GLY A 603 -1.06 -11.84 -17.14
C GLY A 603 -2.39 -11.15 -16.80
N ILE A 604 -2.57 -10.81 -15.52
CA ILE A 604 -3.62 -9.93 -15.00
C ILE A 604 -2.97 -8.58 -14.71
N HIS A 605 -3.59 -7.49 -15.14
CA HIS A 605 -3.09 -6.14 -14.88
C HIS A 605 -3.08 -5.86 -13.37
N THR A 606 -2.03 -5.21 -12.85
CA THR A 606 -1.88 -4.82 -11.44
C THR A 606 -3.15 -4.21 -10.82
N GLY A 607 -3.76 -3.25 -11.54
CA GLY A 607 -5.06 -2.65 -11.18
C GLY A 607 -6.25 -3.62 -11.05
N ASP A 608 -6.26 -4.75 -11.75
CA ASP A 608 -7.25 -5.84 -11.66
C ASP A 608 -6.75 -7.05 -10.84
N SER A 609 -5.53 -7.00 -10.30
CA SER A 609 -4.97 -8.03 -9.43
C SER A 609 -5.30 -7.76 -7.97
N ILE A 610 -5.38 -8.85 -7.19
CA ILE A 610 -5.21 -8.77 -5.74
C ILE A 610 -3.74 -8.50 -5.45
N VAL A 611 -3.46 -7.54 -4.57
CA VAL A 611 -2.10 -7.07 -4.28
C VAL A 611 -1.88 -7.03 -2.76
N VAL A 612 -0.69 -7.41 -2.30
CA VAL A 612 -0.29 -7.29 -0.90
C VAL A 612 0.94 -6.39 -0.73
N ALA A 613 1.00 -5.66 0.38
CA ALA A 613 2.15 -4.84 0.77
C ALA A 613 2.53 -5.09 2.25
N PRO A 614 3.82 -5.32 2.56
CA PRO A 614 4.94 -5.53 1.63
C PRO A 614 4.81 -6.86 0.86
N SER A 615 5.75 -7.18 -0.05
CA SER A 615 5.89 -8.52 -0.63
C SER A 615 6.15 -9.59 0.44
N GLN A 616 5.61 -10.79 0.24
CA GLN A 616 5.63 -11.92 1.18
C GLN A 616 6.53 -13.07 0.74
N THR A 617 6.71 -13.31 -0.55
CA THR A 617 7.36 -14.54 -1.03
C THR A 617 8.75 -14.31 -1.62
N LEU A 618 9.33 -13.14 -1.36
CA LEU A 618 10.67 -12.75 -1.81
C LEU A 618 11.71 -13.00 -0.70
N SER A 619 12.81 -13.63 -1.07
CA SER A 619 14.02 -13.67 -0.24
C SER A 619 14.69 -12.28 -0.17
N ASN A 620 15.61 -12.10 0.79
CA ASN A 620 16.41 -10.87 0.88
C ASN A 620 17.23 -10.60 -0.39
N GLU A 621 17.72 -11.65 -1.06
CA GLU A 621 18.44 -11.50 -2.34
C GLU A 621 17.53 -11.00 -3.46
N GLU A 622 16.34 -11.59 -3.63
CA GLU A 622 15.38 -11.14 -4.64
C GLU A 622 14.89 -9.72 -4.36
N TYR A 623 14.52 -9.42 -3.12
CA TYR A 623 14.04 -8.11 -2.70
C TYR A 623 15.07 -7.01 -2.99
N HIS A 624 16.32 -7.18 -2.53
CA HIS A 624 17.33 -6.14 -2.71
C HIS A 624 17.88 -6.07 -4.13
N MET A 625 17.86 -7.17 -4.90
CA MET A 625 18.16 -7.15 -6.34
C MET A 625 17.17 -6.26 -7.11
N LEU A 626 15.86 -6.44 -6.89
CA LEU A 626 14.83 -5.64 -7.54
C LEU A 626 14.86 -4.18 -7.05
N ARG A 627 15.09 -3.97 -5.74
CA ARG A 627 15.26 -2.62 -5.16
C ARG A 627 16.45 -1.87 -5.76
N GLU A 628 17.63 -2.50 -5.85
CA GLU A 628 18.83 -1.90 -6.42
C GLU A 628 18.63 -1.57 -7.90
N THR A 629 18.00 -2.48 -8.64
CA THR A 629 17.61 -2.27 -10.04
C THR A 629 16.68 -1.07 -10.17
N ALA A 630 15.70 -0.92 -9.28
CA ALA A 630 14.75 0.20 -9.29
C ALA A 630 15.49 1.53 -9.15
N ILE A 631 16.36 1.65 -8.15
CA ILE A 631 17.16 2.85 -7.92
C ILE A 631 18.08 3.14 -9.12
N LYS A 632 18.72 2.11 -9.69
CA LYS A 632 19.59 2.25 -10.86
C LYS A 632 18.84 2.78 -12.07
N VAL A 633 17.69 2.20 -12.40
CA VAL A 633 16.84 2.59 -13.55
C VAL A 633 16.31 4.01 -13.38
N VAL A 634 15.76 4.33 -12.21
CA VAL A 634 15.17 5.66 -11.91
C VAL A 634 16.22 6.77 -11.97
N ARG A 635 17.43 6.50 -11.47
CA ARG A 635 18.58 7.42 -11.61
C ARG A 635 18.98 7.60 -13.08
N HIS A 636 19.04 6.53 -13.85
CA HIS A 636 19.42 6.58 -15.26
C HIS A 636 18.41 7.36 -16.12
N LEU A 637 17.12 7.17 -15.87
CA LEU A 637 16.03 7.88 -16.53
C LEU A 637 15.96 9.37 -16.13
N GLY A 638 16.64 9.78 -15.06
CA GLY A 638 16.68 11.18 -14.62
C GLY A 638 15.39 11.66 -13.94
N ILE A 639 14.62 10.74 -13.36
CA ILE A 639 13.34 11.05 -12.69
C ILE A 639 13.57 11.94 -11.46
N VAL A 640 12.73 12.96 -11.27
CA VAL A 640 12.77 13.86 -10.10
C VAL A 640 11.35 14.01 -9.55
N GLY A 641 11.10 13.42 -8.39
CA GLY A 641 9.77 13.22 -7.85
C GLY A 641 9.57 11.76 -7.49
N GLU A 642 8.42 11.21 -7.87
CA GLU A 642 8.02 9.83 -7.64
C GLU A 642 7.87 9.09 -8.99
N CYS A 643 8.06 7.78 -8.96
CA CYS A 643 7.64 6.87 -10.01
C CYS A 643 7.36 5.45 -9.50
N ASN A 644 6.54 4.72 -10.23
CA ASN A 644 6.29 3.30 -10.06
C ASN A 644 7.11 2.48 -11.08
N ILE A 645 7.71 1.38 -10.65
CA ILE A 645 8.40 0.40 -11.53
C ILE A 645 7.86 -1.00 -11.28
N GLN A 646 7.64 -1.75 -12.36
CA GLN A 646 7.05 -3.09 -12.33
C GLN A 646 8.02 -4.14 -12.87
N TYR A 647 8.04 -5.30 -12.21
CA TYR A 647 8.89 -6.43 -12.53
C TYR A 647 8.09 -7.70 -12.74
N ALA A 648 8.55 -8.53 -13.67
CA ALA A 648 8.25 -9.95 -13.67
C ALA A 648 9.48 -10.70 -13.11
N LEU A 649 9.30 -11.42 -12.01
CA LEU A 649 10.32 -12.27 -11.38
C LEU A 649 9.98 -13.75 -11.61
N HIS A 650 10.96 -14.50 -12.11
CA HIS A 650 10.79 -15.93 -12.35
C HIS A 650 10.62 -16.67 -11.01
N PRO A 651 9.60 -17.53 -10.85
CA PRO A 651 9.29 -18.14 -9.55
C PRO A 651 10.33 -19.17 -9.07
N GLY A 652 11.22 -19.62 -9.96
CA GLY A 652 12.23 -20.66 -9.69
C GLY A 652 13.69 -20.20 -9.81
N SER A 653 13.97 -18.91 -9.97
CA SER A 653 15.34 -18.38 -10.14
C SER A 653 15.40 -16.87 -9.88
N LEU A 654 16.60 -16.28 -9.94
CA LEU A 654 16.82 -14.83 -9.88
C LEU A 654 16.63 -14.12 -11.23
N GLU A 655 16.04 -14.80 -12.23
CA GLU A 655 15.75 -14.17 -13.52
C GLU A 655 14.59 -13.20 -13.37
N TYR A 656 14.76 -11.95 -13.82
CA TYR A 656 13.71 -10.93 -13.81
C TYR A 656 13.71 -10.16 -15.12
N CYS A 657 12.59 -9.51 -15.42
CA CYS A 657 12.45 -8.52 -16.49
C CYS A 657 11.73 -7.29 -15.92
N ILE A 658 12.16 -6.10 -16.34
CA ILE A 658 11.42 -4.86 -16.12
C ILE A 658 10.28 -4.82 -17.14
N ILE A 659 9.07 -4.60 -16.65
CA ILE A 659 7.85 -4.53 -17.47
C ILE A 659 7.61 -3.09 -17.91
N GLU A 660 7.58 -2.16 -16.97
CA GLU A 660 7.40 -0.73 -17.23
C GLU A 660 7.83 0.16 -16.07
N VAL A 661 7.99 1.44 -16.37
CA VAL A 661 8.16 2.52 -15.39
C VAL A 661 7.13 3.59 -15.67
N ASN A 662 6.34 3.96 -14.67
CA ASN A 662 5.38 5.06 -14.73
C ASN A 662 5.99 6.28 -14.04
N ALA A 663 6.50 7.26 -14.81
CA ALA A 663 7.16 8.47 -14.30
C ALA A 663 6.18 9.56 -13.81
N ARG A 664 5.10 9.12 -13.15
CA ARG A 664 4.02 9.94 -12.62
C ARG A 664 3.36 9.23 -11.45
N LEU A 665 2.59 9.98 -10.67
CA LEU A 665 1.69 9.38 -9.71
C LEU A 665 0.68 8.47 -10.42
N SER A 666 0.27 7.44 -9.68
CA SER A 666 -0.50 6.30 -10.16
C SER A 666 -1.44 5.79 -9.08
N ARG A 667 -2.30 4.83 -9.45
CA ARG A 667 -3.10 4.07 -8.48
C ARG A 667 -2.21 3.37 -7.44
N SER A 668 -1.10 2.77 -7.90
CA SER A 668 -0.10 2.13 -7.04
C SER A 668 0.51 3.12 -6.04
N SER A 669 0.78 4.37 -6.46
CA SER A 669 1.30 5.41 -5.56
C SER A 669 0.28 5.86 -4.50
N ALA A 670 -1.01 5.93 -4.83
CA ALA A 670 -2.06 6.25 -3.87
C ALA A 670 -2.21 5.11 -2.86
N LEU A 671 -2.29 3.86 -3.35
CA LEU A 671 -2.31 2.66 -2.51
C LEU A 671 -1.10 2.61 -1.57
N ALA A 672 0.11 2.84 -2.08
CA ALA A 672 1.33 2.86 -1.28
C ALA A 672 1.34 3.99 -0.24
N SER A 673 0.81 5.17 -0.58
CA SER A 673 0.69 6.26 0.39
C SER A 673 -0.21 5.89 1.56
N LYS A 674 -1.35 5.22 1.29
CA LYS A 674 -2.26 4.74 2.33
C LYS A 674 -1.69 3.53 3.06
N ALA A 675 -0.99 2.63 2.38
CA ALA A 675 -0.43 1.43 2.97
C ALA A 675 0.72 1.76 3.94
N THR A 676 1.55 2.75 3.62
CA THR A 676 2.74 3.09 4.41
C THR A 676 2.52 4.26 5.37
N GLY A 677 1.56 5.13 5.10
CA GLY A 677 1.43 6.44 5.75
C GLY A 677 2.36 7.53 5.18
N TYR A 678 3.16 7.20 4.16
CA TYR A 678 4.09 8.12 3.51
C TYR A 678 3.37 8.92 2.39
N PRO A 679 3.25 10.26 2.47
CA PRO A 679 2.47 11.02 1.50
C PRO A 679 3.24 11.29 0.20
N LEU A 680 3.31 10.29 -0.70
CA LEU A 680 4.14 10.33 -1.92
C LEU A 680 3.89 11.57 -2.77
N ALA A 681 2.62 11.93 -3.02
CA ALA A 681 2.26 13.08 -3.83
C ALA A 681 2.74 14.42 -3.24
N PHE A 682 2.65 14.57 -1.91
CA PHE A 682 3.13 15.75 -1.20
C PHE A 682 4.64 15.87 -1.28
N VAL A 683 5.36 14.77 -1.03
CA VAL A 683 6.82 14.72 -1.13
C VAL A 683 7.26 15.00 -2.56
N ALA A 684 6.68 14.34 -3.57
CA ALA A 684 6.99 14.55 -4.97
C ALA A 684 6.81 16.02 -5.41
N ALA A 685 5.78 16.71 -4.92
CA ALA A 685 5.58 18.14 -5.18
C ALA A 685 6.65 19.04 -4.53
N LYS A 686 7.14 18.71 -3.32
CA LYS A 686 8.28 19.41 -2.71
C LYS A 686 9.58 19.15 -3.48
N LEU A 687 9.80 17.90 -3.92
CA LEU A 687 10.96 17.54 -4.74
C LEU A 687 10.97 18.28 -6.08
N ALA A 688 9.79 18.49 -6.67
CA ALA A 688 9.62 19.24 -7.91
C ALA A 688 10.07 20.72 -7.80
N LEU A 689 10.11 21.28 -6.59
CA LEU A 689 10.66 22.61 -6.28
C LEU A 689 12.18 22.61 -6.03
N GLY A 690 12.81 21.43 -6.05
CA GLY A 690 14.24 21.24 -5.77
C GLY A 690 14.59 21.17 -4.29
N ILE A 691 13.62 20.87 -3.42
CA ILE A 691 13.88 20.58 -2.00
C ILE A 691 14.33 19.10 -1.89
N PRO A 692 15.49 18.79 -1.28
CA PRO A 692 15.96 17.42 -1.17
C PRO A 692 15.26 16.66 -0.03
N LEU A 693 15.23 15.32 -0.12
CA LEU A 693 14.53 14.44 0.84
C LEU A 693 14.89 14.69 2.32
N PRO A 694 16.17 14.88 2.71
CA PRO A 694 16.54 15.13 4.10
C PRO A 694 16.00 16.45 4.67
N GLU A 695 15.61 17.40 3.83
CA GLU A 695 15.05 18.69 4.25
C GLU A 695 13.52 18.66 4.39
N ILE A 696 12.87 17.60 3.90
CA ILE A 696 11.42 17.41 4.02
C ILE A 696 11.14 16.65 5.32
N LYS A 697 10.27 17.19 6.17
CA LYS A 697 9.87 16.57 7.44
C LYS A 697 8.90 15.40 7.19
N ASN A 698 9.05 14.31 7.93
CA ASN A 698 8.02 13.27 7.99
C ASN A 698 6.83 13.78 8.82
N THR A 699 5.65 13.91 8.20
CA THR A 699 4.44 14.43 8.84
C THR A 699 3.83 13.49 9.89
N VAL A 700 4.15 12.20 9.84
CA VAL A 700 3.62 11.17 10.76
C VAL A 700 4.42 11.13 12.07
N SER A 701 5.75 11.16 12.00
CA SER A 701 6.62 11.12 13.19
C SER A 701 6.92 12.52 13.75
N GLU A 702 6.93 13.52 12.87
CA GLU A 702 7.40 14.89 13.10
C GLU A 702 8.84 15.05 13.66
N LYS A 703 9.57 13.96 13.84
CA LYS A 703 10.94 13.94 14.39
C LYS A 703 11.96 13.47 13.38
N THR A 704 11.52 12.83 12.30
CA THR A 704 12.37 12.30 11.24
C THR A 704 12.14 13.06 9.92
N THR A 705 12.97 12.76 8.93
CA THR A 705 12.86 13.33 7.58
C THR A 705 12.05 12.40 6.67
N ALA A 706 11.73 12.85 5.46
CA ALA A 706 11.14 12.02 4.41
C ALA A 706 12.18 11.10 3.73
N CYS A 707 13.47 11.20 4.08
CA CYS A 707 14.55 10.40 3.54
C CYS A 707 14.66 9.06 4.28
N PHE A 708 13.71 8.14 4.11
CA PHE A 708 13.75 6.80 4.68
C PHE A 708 12.89 5.84 3.86
N GLU A 709 13.00 4.54 4.16
CA GLU A 709 12.10 3.51 3.62
C GLU A 709 11.15 3.06 4.74
N PRO A 710 9.82 3.21 4.59
CA PRO A 710 8.86 2.76 5.58
C PRO A 710 9.03 1.30 6.01
N SER A 711 8.85 1.05 7.31
CA SER A 711 8.74 -0.30 7.87
C SER A 711 7.32 -0.52 8.38
N LEU A 712 6.70 -1.60 7.92
CA LEU A 712 5.32 -1.96 8.26
C LEU A 712 5.35 -3.10 9.27
N ASP A 713 4.64 -2.98 10.38
CA ASP A 713 4.42 -4.06 11.36
C ASP A 713 3.00 -4.70 11.21
N TYR A 714 2.49 -4.62 9.99
CA TYR A 714 1.23 -5.11 9.48
C TYR A 714 1.38 -5.48 7.99
N ILE A 715 0.35 -6.13 7.45
CA ILE A 715 0.20 -6.42 6.02
C ILE A 715 -1.05 -5.71 5.51
N VAL A 716 -0.95 -5.18 4.29
CA VAL A 716 -2.04 -4.58 3.56
C VAL A 716 -2.46 -5.49 2.42
N THR A 717 -3.78 -5.63 2.20
CA THR A 717 -4.33 -6.34 1.04
C THR A 717 -5.26 -5.41 0.27
N LYS A 718 -4.98 -5.22 -1.02
CA LYS A 718 -5.85 -4.53 -1.97
C LYS A 718 -6.58 -5.53 -2.83
N ILE A 719 -7.88 -5.31 -3.02
CA ILE A 719 -8.72 -6.09 -3.95
C ILE A 719 -9.48 -5.12 -4.86
N PRO A 720 -9.51 -5.35 -6.19
CA PRO A 720 -10.31 -4.55 -7.10
C PRO A 720 -11.82 -4.78 -6.91
N ARG A 721 -12.61 -3.77 -7.29
CA ARG A 721 -14.08 -3.82 -7.36
C ARG A 721 -14.51 -3.89 -8.83
N TRP A 722 -15.38 -4.84 -9.16
CA TRP A 722 -15.93 -5.01 -10.52
C TRP A 722 -17.45 -4.92 -10.54
N ASP A 723 -17.99 -4.40 -11.65
CA ASP A 723 -19.44 -4.28 -11.94
C ASP A 723 -19.84 -4.95 -13.27
N LEU A 724 -19.17 -6.05 -13.63
CA LEU A 724 -19.32 -6.70 -14.94
C LEU A 724 -20.72 -7.26 -15.21
N ASP A 725 -21.52 -7.51 -14.17
CA ASP A 725 -22.88 -8.05 -14.31
C ASP A 725 -23.86 -7.09 -15.01
N ARG A 726 -23.56 -5.79 -15.08
CA ARG A 726 -24.40 -4.80 -15.77
C ARG A 726 -24.23 -4.83 -17.29
N PHE A 727 -23.11 -5.36 -17.79
CA PHE A 727 -22.75 -5.31 -19.20
C PHE A 727 -23.04 -6.65 -19.88
N GLN A 728 -24.27 -6.84 -20.36
CA GLN A 728 -24.64 -8.04 -21.12
C GLN A 728 -23.75 -8.20 -22.36
N GLY A 729 -23.13 -9.38 -22.53
CA GLY A 729 -22.21 -9.66 -23.63
C GLY A 729 -20.73 -9.37 -23.34
N MET A 730 -20.40 -8.78 -22.19
CA MET A 730 -19.01 -8.65 -21.72
C MET A 730 -18.57 -9.89 -20.93
N SER A 731 -17.36 -10.38 -21.21
CA SER A 731 -16.76 -11.49 -20.46
C SER A 731 -16.36 -11.05 -19.05
N ARG A 732 -16.60 -11.93 -18.07
CA ARG A 732 -16.14 -11.82 -16.67
C ARG A 732 -14.66 -12.14 -16.49
N GLU A 733 -14.00 -12.62 -17.54
CA GLU A 733 -12.56 -12.88 -17.56
C GLU A 733 -11.79 -11.57 -17.38
N ILE A 734 -10.70 -11.63 -16.62
CA ILE A 734 -9.77 -10.54 -16.39
C ILE A 734 -8.41 -10.91 -16.98
N GLY A 735 -7.61 -9.90 -17.33
CA GLY A 735 -6.33 -10.10 -18.00
C GLY A 735 -5.52 -8.81 -18.00
N SER A 736 -4.74 -8.57 -19.05
CA SER A 736 -3.82 -7.43 -19.11
C SER A 736 -4.51 -6.07 -19.29
N SER A 737 -5.79 -6.01 -19.67
CA SER A 737 -6.59 -4.78 -19.73
C SER A 737 -7.52 -4.71 -18.53
N MET A 738 -7.44 -3.62 -17.78
CA MET A 738 -8.26 -3.38 -16.60
C MET A 738 -9.75 -3.31 -16.94
N LYS A 739 -10.57 -3.87 -16.03
CA LYS A 739 -12.04 -3.76 -16.07
C LYS A 739 -12.63 -3.38 -14.71
N SER A 740 -11.82 -3.31 -13.65
CA SER A 740 -12.25 -2.84 -12.33
C SER A 740 -12.66 -1.37 -12.37
N VAL A 741 -13.65 -1.03 -11.53
CA VAL A 741 -14.26 0.31 -11.43
C VAL A 741 -13.86 1.04 -10.14
N GLY A 742 -13.12 0.37 -9.27
CA GLY A 742 -12.62 0.89 -8.00
C GLY A 742 -11.82 -0.18 -7.27
N GLU A 743 -11.42 0.10 -6.03
CA GLU A 743 -10.66 -0.83 -5.21
C GLU A 743 -10.89 -0.60 -3.71
N VAL A 744 -10.49 -1.58 -2.91
CA VAL A 744 -10.48 -1.52 -1.45
C VAL A 744 -9.11 -1.84 -0.93
N MET A 745 -8.80 -1.35 0.27
CA MET A 745 -7.58 -1.69 0.99
C MET A 745 -7.94 -2.12 2.41
N ALA A 746 -7.41 -3.26 2.86
CA ALA A 746 -7.55 -3.70 4.24
C ALA A 746 -6.19 -3.79 4.91
N VAL A 747 -6.17 -3.55 6.23
CA VAL A 747 -4.99 -3.72 7.07
C VAL A 747 -5.26 -4.81 8.09
N GLY A 748 -4.33 -5.75 8.19
CA GLY A 748 -4.31 -6.80 9.20
C GLY A 748 -2.88 -7.09 9.64
N ARG A 749 -2.70 -7.88 10.69
CA ARG A 749 -1.35 -8.35 11.08
C ARG A 749 -1.11 -9.83 10.83
N THR A 750 -2.00 -10.44 10.07
CA THR A 750 -1.86 -11.72 9.37
C THR A 750 -2.43 -11.55 7.96
N PHE A 751 -1.98 -12.38 7.02
CA PHE A 751 -2.55 -12.38 5.67
C PHE A 751 -4.03 -12.75 5.70
N GLU A 752 -4.41 -13.72 6.52
CA GLU A 752 -5.78 -14.19 6.70
C GLU A 752 -6.71 -13.05 7.18
N GLU A 753 -6.29 -12.28 8.20
CA GLU A 753 -7.03 -11.12 8.68
C GLU A 753 -7.23 -10.09 7.57
N SER A 754 -6.15 -9.68 6.90
CA SER A 754 -6.19 -8.66 5.86
C SER A 754 -7.03 -9.08 4.64
N MET A 755 -6.84 -10.32 4.16
CA MET A 755 -7.55 -10.87 3.01
C MET A 755 -9.06 -10.97 3.24
N GLN A 756 -9.50 -11.49 4.40
CA GLN A 756 -10.92 -11.62 4.68
C GLN A 756 -11.62 -10.27 4.85
N LYS A 757 -10.95 -9.28 5.47
CA LYS A 757 -11.45 -7.91 5.53
C LYS A 757 -11.59 -7.30 4.14
N ALA A 758 -10.56 -7.40 3.30
CA ALA A 758 -10.59 -6.84 1.94
C ALA A 758 -11.74 -7.45 1.11
N LEU A 759 -11.97 -8.77 1.22
CA LEU A 759 -13.10 -9.42 0.55
C LEU A 759 -14.45 -8.84 0.97
N ARG A 760 -14.67 -8.61 2.28
CA ARG A 760 -15.91 -8.01 2.79
C ARG A 760 -16.08 -6.56 2.37
N MET A 761 -14.98 -5.80 2.30
CA MET A 761 -14.99 -4.40 1.83
C MET A 761 -15.42 -4.28 0.37
N CYS A 762 -15.17 -5.29 -0.47
CA CYS A 762 -15.53 -5.24 -1.90
C CYS A 762 -17.04 -5.13 -2.14
N HIS A 763 -17.86 -5.80 -1.32
CA HIS A 763 -19.32 -5.77 -1.48
C HIS A 763 -20.03 -6.30 -0.22
N PRO A 764 -21.14 -5.68 0.26
CA PRO A 764 -21.86 -6.12 1.46
C PRO A 764 -22.40 -7.55 1.46
N SER A 765 -22.51 -8.18 0.29
CA SER A 765 -22.94 -9.58 0.16
C SER A 765 -21.81 -10.60 0.36
N VAL A 766 -20.56 -10.15 0.47
CA VAL A 766 -19.39 -11.02 0.63
C VAL A 766 -19.09 -11.10 2.12
N ASP A 767 -19.12 -12.32 2.67
CA ASP A 767 -18.89 -12.54 4.11
C ASP A 767 -17.39 -12.74 4.44
N GLY A 768 -16.53 -12.95 3.45
CA GLY A 768 -15.12 -13.31 3.59
C GLY A 768 -14.70 -14.33 2.53
N PHE A 769 -13.69 -15.15 2.83
CA PHE A 769 -13.23 -16.22 1.93
C PHE A 769 -14.12 -17.46 2.07
N MET A 770 -15.25 -17.50 1.37
CA MET A 770 -16.27 -18.55 1.45
C MET A 770 -16.56 -19.15 0.06
N PRO A 771 -17.02 -20.42 -0.06
CA PRO A 771 -17.33 -21.06 -1.34
C PRO A 771 -18.70 -20.62 -1.91
N ARG A 772 -19.03 -19.33 -1.78
CA ARG A 772 -20.29 -18.71 -2.23
C ARG A 772 -19.98 -17.54 -3.15
N LEU A 773 -20.73 -17.40 -4.23
CA LEU A 773 -20.60 -16.26 -5.12
C LEU A 773 -21.24 -15.00 -4.51
N PRO A 774 -20.74 -13.79 -4.86
CA PRO A 774 -21.38 -12.54 -4.50
C PRO A 774 -22.85 -12.48 -4.94
N LEU A 775 -23.63 -11.62 -4.27
CA LEU A 775 -25.07 -11.45 -4.50
C LEU A 775 -25.89 -12.74 -4.31
N ASN A 776 -25.38 -13.69 -3.52
CA ASN A 776 -26.00 -15.00 -3.26
C ASN A 776 -26.31 -15.80 -4.54
N LYS A 777 -25.55 -15.56 -5.61
CA LYS A 777 -25.76 -16.27 -6.88
C LYS A 777 -25.47 -17.76 -6.72
N PRO A 778 -26.34 -18.65 -7.24
CA PRO A 778 -26.04 -20.07 -7.25
C PRO A 778 -24.88 -20.35 -8.22
N TRP A 779 -24.08 -21.36 -7.90
CA TRP A 779 -23.12 -21.89 -8.85
C TRP A 779 -23.85 -22.52 -10.05
N PRO A 780 -23.32 -22.43 -11.28
CA PRO A 780 -23.88 -23.11 -12.45
C PRO A 780 -24.00 -24.63 -12.23
N ALA A 781 -25.06 -25.25 -12.78
CA ALA A 781 -25.31 -26.69 -12.63
C ALA A 781 -24.22 -27.57 -13.28
N GLN A 782 -23.60 -27.09 -14.36
CA GLN A 782 -22.43 -27.68 -14.99
C GLN A 782 -21.28 -26.69 -14.84
N GLN A 783 -20.50 -26.84 -13.77
CA GLN A 783 -19.34 -25.99 -13.51
C GLN A 783 -18.05 -26.76 -13.77
N ASP A 784 -17.23 -26.25 -14.68
CA ASP A 784 -15.84 -26.70 -14.83
C ASP A 784 -14.94 -25.88 -13.91
N LEU A 785 -14.72 -26.39 -12.69
CA LEU A 785 -13.88 -25.71 -11.70
C LEU A 785 -12.41 -25.61 -12.15
N HIS A 786 -11.94 -26.55 -12.99
CA HIS A 786 -10.58 -26.51 -13.51
C HIS A 786 -10.43 -25.33 -14.47
N GLN A 787 -11.42 -25.10 -15.35
CA GLN A 787 -11.44 -23.94 -16.24
C GLN A 787 -11.52 -22.61 -15.46
N GLU A 788 -12.39 -22.52 -14.44
CA GLU A 788 -12.55 -21.32 -13.60
C GLU A 788 -11.29 -20.97 -12.80
N LEU A 789 -10.46 -21.96 -12.48
CA LEU A 789 -9.16 -21.73 -11.86
C LEU A 789 -8.12 -21.31 -12.90
N ALA A 790 -8.07 -21.98 -14.05
CA ALA A 790 -7.07 -21.72 -15.09
C ALA A 790 -7.25 -20.36 -15.79
N VAL A 791 -8.49 -19.93 -16.01
CA VAL A 791 -8.82 -18.67 -16.68
C VAL A 791 -9.19 -17.62 -15.63
N PRO A 792 -8.40 -16.55 -15.45
CA PRO A 792 -8.71 -15.57 -14.43
C PRO A 792 -10.02 -14.83 -14.68
N SER A 793 -10.82 -14.64 -13.63
CA SER A 793 -12.10 -13.94 -13.66
C SER A 793 -12.34 -13.15 -12.38
N SER A 794 -13.30 -12.21 -12.40
CA SER A 794 -13.68 -11.43 -11.22
C SER A 794 -14.21 -12.29 -10.05
N THR A 795 -14.51 -13.58 -10.28
CA THR A 795 -15.00 -14.52 -9.27
C THR A 795 -14.00 -15.61 -8.90
N ARG A 796 -12.76 -15.55 -9.43
CA ARG A 796 -11.73 -16.60 -9.25
C ARG A 796 -11.44 -16.89 -7.78
N VAL A 797 -11.42 -15.88 -6.92
CA VAL A 797 -11.17 -16.06 -5.48
C VAL A 797 -12.23 -16.95 -4.79
N PHE A 798 -13.48 -16.89 -5.23
CA PHE A 798 -14.55 -17.75 -4.73
C PHE A 798 -14.45 -19.17 -5.32
N SER A 799 -13.95 -19.30 -6.55
CA SER A 799 -13.61 -20.59 -7.16
C SER A 799 -12.45 -21.27 -6.41
N LEU A 800 -11.45 -20.51 -5.96
CA LEU A 800 -10.39 -21.01 -5.06
C LEU A 800 -10.97 -21.54 -3.75
N ALA A 801 -11.86 -20.77 -3.10
CA ALA A 801 -12.54 -21.22 -1.89
C ALA A 801 -13.30 -22.52 -2.13
N LYS A 802 -14.07 -22.61 -3.22
CA LYS A 802 -14.80 -23.82 -3.60
C LYS A 802 -13.88 -25.02 -3.84
N ALA A 803 -12.75 -24.82 -4.50
CA ALA A 803 -11.78 -25.88 -4.77
C ALA A 803 -11.17 -26.43 -3.48
N LEU A 804 -10.75 -25.56 -2.57
CA LEU A 804 -10.20 -25.95 -1.27
C LEU A 804 -11.25 -26.67 -0.41
N HIS A 805 -12.49 -26.19 -0.38
CA HIS A 805 -13.60 -26.86 0.30
C HIS A 805 -13.92 -28.24 -0.27
N SER A 806 -13.69 -28.43 -1.58
CA SER A 806 -13.89 -29.71 -2.27
C SER A 806 -12.70 -30.68 -2.13
N GLY A 807 -11.65 -30.29 -1.38
CA GLY A 807 -10.47 -31.11 -1.14
C GLY A 807 -9.42 -31.09 -2.26
N VAL A 808 -9.47 -30.11 -3.17
CA VAL A 808 -8.44 -29.93 -4.20
C VAL A 808 -7.12 -29.49 -3.53
N THR A 809 -6.00 -30.10 -3.93
CA THR A 809 -4.70 -29.82 -3.32
C THR A 809 -4.13 -28.46 -3.73
N VAL A 810 -3.33 -27.87 -2.84
CA VAL A 810 -2.62 -26.61 -3.10
C VAL A 810 -1.73 -26.70 -4.35
N ASP A 811 -1.03 -27.83 -4.54
CA ASP A 811 -0.18 -28.03 -5.73
C ASP A 811 -0.98 -28.03 -7.04
N HIS A 812 -2.17 -28.64 -7.03
CA HIS A 812 -3.01 -28.65 -8.23
C HIS A 812 -3.54 -27.24 -8.53
N ILE A 813 -4.00 -26.52 -7.51
CA ILE A 813 -4.44 -25.12 -7.68
C ILE A 813 -3.28 -24.25 -8.18
N HIS A 814 -2.08 -24.39 -7.61
CA HIS A 814 -0.89 -23.67 -8.07
C HIS A 814 -0.57 -23.98 -9.53
N HIS A 815 -0.64 -25.25 -9.95
CA HIS A 815 -0.39 -25.62 -11.35
C HIS A 815 -1.35 -24.93 -12.33
N LEU A 816 -2.62 -24.76 -11.95
CA LEU A 816 -3.63 -24.10 -12.79
C LEU A 816 -3.54 -22.59 -12.75
N THR A 817 -3.23 -22.04 -11.58
CA THR A 817 -3.35 -20.60 -11.34
C THR A 817 -2.05 -19.83 -11.39
N ALA A 818 -0.93 -20.51 -11.18
CA ALA A 818 0.40 -19.97 -10.88
C ALA A 818 0.46 -19.03 -9.65
N ILE A 819 -0.60 -18.93 -8.85
CA ILE A 819 -0.60 -18.23 -7.56
C ILE A 819 0.39 -18.94 -6.63
N ASP A 820 1.28 -18.19 -5.97
CA ASP A 820 2.30 -18.78 -5.10
C ASP A 820 1.66 -19.66 -4.00
N LYS A 821 2.26 -20.83 -3.74
CA LYS A 821 1.72 -21.81 -2.81
C LYS A 821 1.57 -21.26 -1.40
N TRP A 822 2.41 -20.31 -0.98
CA TRP A 822 2.29 -19.71 0.35
C TRP A 822 0.92 -19.07 0.56
N PHE A 823 0.43 -18.27 -0.39
CA PHE A 823 -0.90 -17.68 -0.31
C PHE A 823 -2.00 -18.75 -0.29
N LEU A 824 -1.87 -19.78 -1.12
CA LEU A 824 -2.83 -20.88 -1.19
C LEU A 824 -2.89 -21.70 0.12
N HIS A 825 -1.75 -21.90 0.80
CA HIS A 825 -1.70 -22.53 2.12
C HIS A 825 -2.43 -21.68 3.17
N LYS A 826 -2.28 -20.35 3.12
CA LYS A 826 -3.02 -19.44 4.00
C LYS A 826 -4.54 -19.48 3.74
N LEU A 827 -4.96 -19.54 2.48
CA LEU A 827 -6.37 -19.72 2.11
C LEU A 827 -6.92 -21.11 2.55
N ARG A 828 -6.10 -22.16 2.46
CA ARG A 828 -6.44 -23.50 2.97
C ARG A 828 -6.68 -23.46 4.48
N ARG A 829 -5.84 -22.75 5.23
CA ARG A 829 -5.99 -22.57 6.69
C ARG A 829 -7.33 -21.94 7.07
N ILE A 830 -7.79 -20.93 6.32
CA ILE A 830 -9.11 -20.32 6.54
C ILE A 830 -10.21 -21.39 6.36
N THR A 831 -10.14 -22.17 5.28
CA THR A 831 -11.11 -23.25 5.00
C THR A 831 -11.11 -24.32 6.10
N GLU A 832 -9.93 -24.76 6.54
CA GLU A 832 -9.79 -25.75 7.62
C GLU A 832 -10.34 -25.23 8.94
N LEU A 833 -10.12 -23.94 9.25
CA LEU A 833 -10.62 -23.31 10.47
C LEU A 833 -12.15 -23.15 10.45
N GLU A 834 -12.75 -22.78 9.31
CA GLU A 834 -14.20 -22.75 9.13
C GLU A 834 -14.82 -24.12 9.41
N GLN A 835 -14.25 -25.17 8.80
CA GLN A 835 -14.70 -26.54 9.00
C GLN A 835 -14.57 -26.99 10.46
N HIS A 836 -13.48 -26.59 11.13
CA HIS A 836 -13.28 -26.87 12.55
C HIS A 836 -14.30 -26.12 13.43
N LEU A 837 -14.59 -24.84 13.15
CA LEU A 837 -15.62 -24.06 13.86
C LEU A 837 -17.00 -24.69 13.75
N SER A 838 -17.34 -25.26 12.58
CA SER A 838 -18.64 -25.90 12.35
C SER A 838 -18.90 -27.15 13.21
N GLN A 839 -17.89 -27.66 13.92
CA GLN A 839 -18.02 -28.80 14.85
C GLN A 839 -18.48 -28.36 16.25
N PHE A 840 -18.55 -27.05 16.52
CA PHE A 840 -18.95 -26.49 17.80
C PHE A 840 -20.29 -25.76 17.72
N ASN A 841 -20.86 -25.44 18.88
CA ASN A 841 -22.00 -24.53 19.00
C ASN A 841 -21.65 -23.45 20.03
N SER A 842 -22.56 -22.48 20.21
CA SER A 842 -22.33 -21.32 21.09
C SER A 842 -22.01 -21.68 22.54
N ALA A 843 -22.39 -22.86 23.04
CA ALA A 843 -22.11 -23.30 24.41
C ALA A 843 -20.77 -24.06 24.54
N THR A 844 -20.29 -24.67 23.47
CA THR A 844 -19.09 -25.53 23.49
C THR A 844 -17.85 -24.88 22.91
N LEU A 845 -17.97 -23.74 22.22
CA LEU A 845 -16.85 -23.09 21.53
C LEU A 845 -15.78 -22.57 22.51
N PRO A 846 -14.54 -23.10 22.45
CA PRO A 846 -13.45 -22.63 23.31
C PRO A 846 -13.04 -21.19 23.00
N GLN A 847 -12.69 -20.43 24.03
CA GLN A 847 -12.22 -19.04 23.89
C GLN A 847 -10.98 -18.91 23.00
N THR A 848 -10.04 -19.85 23.11
CA THR A 848 -8.83 -19.86 22.29
C THR A 848 -9.14 -20.06 20.80
N LEU A 849 -10.13 -20.90 20.48
CA LEU A 849 -10.55 -21.15 19.11
C LEU A 849 -11.30 -19.95 18.52
N LEU A 850 -12.20 -19.33 19.30
CA LEU A 850 -12.88 -18.11 18.87
C LEU A 850 -11.88 -16.96 18.65
N LEU A 851 -10.94 -16.76 19.57
CA LEU A 851 -9.88 -15.76 19.39
C LEU A 851 -9.06 -16.03 18.13
N LYS A 852 -8.71 -17.29 17.86
CA LYS A 852 -7.98 -17.67 16.66
C LYS A 852 -8.78 -17.40 15.38
N ALA A 853 -10.08 -17.68 15.38
CA ALA A 853 -10.97 -17.33 14.27
C ALA A 853 -10.97 -15.83 13.99
N LYS A 854 -11.08 -14.99 15.03
CA LYS A 854 -11.04 -13.53 14.87
C LYS A 854 -9.66 -13.05 14.39
N GLN A 855 -8.59 -13.65 14.90
CA GLN A 855 -7.21 -13.41 14.45
C GLN A 855 -6.96 -13.79 12.99
N ASP A 856 -7.66 -14.79 12.47
CA ASP A 856 -7.61 -15.18 11.05
C ASP A 856 -8.65 -14.42 10.20
N GLY A 857 -9.32 -13.41 10.76
CA GLY A 857 -10.19 -12.50 10.02
C GLY A 857 -11.67 -12.88 9.91
N PHE A 858 -12.14 -13.90 10.63
CA PHE A 858 -13.55 -14.29 10.61
C PHE A 858 -14.44 -13.21 11.20
N SER A 859 -15.47 -12.79 10.46
CA SER A 859 -16.53 -11.91 10.98
C SER A 859 -17.45 -12.66 11.95
N ASP A 860 -18.15 -11.92 12.81
CA ASP A 860 -19.19 -12.45 13.70
C ASP A 860 -20.31 -13.10 12.89
N ARG A 861 -20.55 -12.64 11.66
CA ARG A 861 -21.48 -13.27 10.72
C ARG A 861 -21.02 -14.66 10.26
N GLN A 862 -19.75 -14.81 9.87
CA GLN A 862 -19.18 -16.12 9.52
C GLN A 862 -19.18 -17.07 10.73
N VAL A 863 -18.82 -16.56 11.91
CA VAL A 863 -18.87 -17.34 13.15
C VAL A 863 -20.30 -17.79 13.46
N GLY A 864 -21.29 -16.90 13.37
CA GLY A 864 -22.70 -17.23 13.55
C GLY A 864 -23.15 -18.32 12.56
N GLN A 865 -22.84 -18.17 11.28
CA GLN A 865 -23.14 -19.18 10.25
C GLN A 865 -22.52 -20.55 10.57
N ALA A 866 -21.26 -20.59 10.99
CA ALA A 866 -20.57 -21.83 11.36
C ALA A 866 -21.19 -22.51 12.60
N LEU A 867 -21.65 -21.72 13.57
CA LEU A 867 -22.27 -22.22 14.83
C LEU A 867 -23.78 -22.46 14.72
N GLY A 868 -24.41 -22.10 13.60
CA GLY A 868 -25.86 -22.14 13.43
C GLY A 868 -26.62 -21.07 14.24
N SER A 869 -26.02 -19.91 14.48
CA SER A 869 -26.58 -18.76 15.21
C SER A 869 -26.57 -17.47 14.37
N SER A 870 -27.18 -16.41 14.89
CA SER A 870 -27.18 -15.09 14.25
C SER A 870 -25.88 -14.31 14.50
N GLU A 871 -25.58 -13.31 13.65
CA GLU A 871 -24.45 -12.37 13.85
C GLU A 871 -24.52 -11.68 15.23
N GLY A 872 -25.72 -11.28 15.67
CA GLY A 872 -25.91 -10.66 16.98
C GLY A 872 -25.57 -11.58 18.15
N GLU A 873 -25.98 -12.85 18.08
CA GLU A 873 -25.64 -13.86 19.10
C GLU A 873 -24.13 -14.17 19.11
N ALA A 874 -23.51 -14.27 17.94
CA ALA A 874 -22.06 -14.46 17.82
C ALA A 874 -21.27 -13.28 18.40
N ARG A 875 -21.73 -12.03 18.17
CA ARG A 875 -21.15 -10.83 18.80
C ARG A 875 -21.27 -10.87 20.32
N VAL A 876 -22.44 -11.22 20.86
CA VAL A 876 -22.65 -11.33 22.31
C VAL A 876 -21.75 -12.40 22.92
N LEU A 877 -21.62 -13.56 22.26
CA LEU A 877 -20.70 -14.63 22.67
C LEU A 877 -19.25 -14.13 22.73
N ARG A 878 -18.79 -13.49 21.66
CA ARG A 878 -17.43 -12.94 21.54
C ARG A 878 -17.13 -11.92 22.63
N LEU A 879 -18.03 -10.96 22.85
CA LEU A 879 -17.87 -9.95 23.89
C LEU A 879 -17.97 -10.53 25.30
N GLY A 880 -18.82 -11.55 25.52
CA GLY A 880 -18.93 -12.28 26.79
C GLY A 880 -17.64 -13.03 27.16
N GLN A 881 -16.84 -13.42 26.17
CA GLN A 881 -15.50 -13.98 26.34
C GLN A 881 -14.38 -12.92 26.35
N ASN A 882 -14.73 -11.63 26.40
CA ASN A 882 -13.81 -10.48 26.36
C ASN A 882 -12.86 -10.47 25.15
N ILE A 883 -13.33 -10.95 23.99
CA ILE A 883 -12.56 -10.92 22.74
C ILE A 883 -12.95 -9.65 21.97
N LYS A 884 -12.03 -8.69 21.93
CA LYS A 884 -12.21 -7.39 21.24
C LYS A 884 -10.99 -7.11 20.37
N PRO A 885 -11.15 -6.38 19.25
CA PRO A 885 -10.01 -5.92 18.49
C PRO A 885 -9.28 -4.80 19.25
N TRP A 886 -8.00 -4.65 18.94
CA TRP A 886 -7.14 -3.58 19.40
C TRP A 886 -6.98 -2.53 18.30
N VAL A 887 -6.76 -1.28 18.70
CA VAL A 887 -6.57 -0.15 17.78
C VAL A 887 -5.09 0.13 17.69
N LYS A 888 -4.54 0.06 16.48
CA LYS A 888 -3.11 0.25 16.20
C LYS A 888 -2.90 1.43 15.25
N GLN A 889 -1.77 2.11 15.40
CA GLN A 889 -1.36 3.21 14.53
C GLN A 889 -0.55 2.72 13.33
N ILE A 890 -0.76 3.36 12.19
CA ILE A 890 0.15 3.36 11.04
C ILE A 890 1.12 4.53 11.26
N ASP A 891 2.36 4.21 11.62
CA ASP A 891 3.38 5.20 12.04
C ASP A 891 4.57 5.32 11.08
N THR A 892 4.53 4.62 9.94
CA THR A 892 5.60 4.52 8.91
C THR A 892 6.89 3.78 9.33
N LEU A 893 7.08 3.47 10.62
CA LEU A 893 8.38 3.10 11.19
C LEU A 893 8.30 1.90 12.16
N ALA A 894 7.23 1.10 12.10
CA ALA A 894 7.02 -0.07 12.95
C ALA A 894 7.28 0.20 14.45
N ALA A 895 6.77 1.33 14.94
CA ALA A 895 6.93 1.85 16.31
C ALA A 895 8.36 2.27 16.74
N GLU A 896 9.34 2.30 15.84
CA GLU A 896 10.70 2.81 16.13
C GLU A 896 10.64 4.25 16.67
N TYR A 897 9.81 5.09 16.04
CA TYR A 897 9.48 6.42 16.53
C TYR A 897 7.98 6.52 16.83
N PRO A 898 7.55 7.28 17.85
CA PRO A 898 6.13 7.50 18.10
C PRO A 898 5.50 8.37 17.00
N ALA A 899 4.30 8.01 16.56
CA ALA A 899 3.50 8.84 15.64
C ALA A 899 2.76 9.95 16.39
N VAL A 900 2.68 11.12 15.77
CA VAL A 900 1.83 12.23 16.22
C VAL A 900 0.43 12.19 15.60
N THR A 901 0.28 11.48 14.47
CA THR A 901 -0.97 11.32 13.74
C THR A 901 -1.77 10.12 14.22
N ASN A 902 -3.10 10.20 14.13
CA ASN A 902 -4.01 9.10 14.45
C ASN A 902 -4.54 8.45 13.16
N TYR A 903 -3.63 7.82 12.40
CA TYR A 903 -3.99 6.97 11.28
C TYR A 903 -4.03 5.52 11.75
N LEU A 904 -5.21 4.88 11.70
CA LEU A 904 -5.56 3.74 12.55
C LEU A 904 -6.15 2.57 11.77
N TYR A 905 -5.96 1.38 12.31
CA TYR A 905 -6.67 0.16 11.93
C TYR A 905 -6.98 -0.69 13.18
N CYS A 906 -7.93 -1.61 13.05
CA CYS A 906 -8.28 -2.55 14.12
C CYS A 906 -7.66 -3.92 13.86
N THR A 907 -7.22 -4.63 14.89
CA THR A 907 -6.70 -5.99 14.73
C THR A 907 -6.93 -6.85 15.97
N TYR A 908 -7.19 -8.14 15.78
CA TYR A 908 -7.23 -9.09 16.90
C TYR A 908 -5.85 -9.59 17.33
N HIS A 909 -4.79 -9.22 16.59
CA HIS A 909 -3.40 -9.46 16.93
C HIS A 909 -2.80 -8.30 17.74
N GLY A 910 -3.20 -8.20 19.00
CA GLY A 910 -2.66 -7.21 19.93
C GLY A 910 -2.89 -7.55 21.39
N GLN A 911 -2.25 -6.79 22.28
CA GLN A 911 -2.48 -6.83 23.73
C GLN A 911 -2.70 -5.44 24.35
N GLU A 912 -2.60 -4.38 23.56
CA GLU A 912 -2.87 -3.00 23.96
C GLU A 912 -3.38 -2.17 22.78
N HIS A 913 -4.06 -1.05 23.07
CA HIS A 913 -4.33 0.00 22.11
C HIS A 913 -3.15 0.97 22.05
N ASP A 914 -2.88 1.56 20.89
CA ASP A 914 -1.84 2.59 20.76
C ASP A 914 -2.27 3.97 21.24
N LEU A 915 -3.57 4.17 21.44
CA LEU A 915 -4.16 5.45 21.81
C LEU A 915 -5.02 5.34 23.07
N GLU A 916 -5.22 6.49 23.70
CA GLU A 916 -6.27 6.68 24.69
C GLU A 916 -7.57 7.14 24.00
N PHE A 917 -8.74 6.80 24.57
CA PHE A 917 -10.06 7.09 24.00
C PHE A 917 -10.78 8.17 24.82
N LYS A 918 -10.34 9.43 24.67
CA LYS A 918 -10.83 10.58 25.45
C LYS A 918 -11.60 11.61 24.61
N ASP A 919 -11.53 11.54 23.28
CA ASP A 919 -12.01 12.60 22.39
C ASP A 919 -13.53 12.63 22.23
N GLN A 920 -14.21 11.48 22.35
CA GLN A 920 -15.67 11.33 22.18
C GLN A 920 -16.19 12.01 20.89
N GLY A 921 -15.44 11.86 19.80
CA GLY A 921 -15.69 12.57 18.54
C GLY A 921 -17.01 12.19 17.85
N VAL A 922 -17.36 12.97 16.83
CA VAL A 922 -18.45 12.66 15.90
C VAL A 922 -17.91 11.77 14.79
N MET A 923 -18.56 10.62 14.59
CA MET A 923 -18.19 9.69 13.55
C MET A 923 -18.77 10.12 12.20
N VAL A 924 -17.97 10.05 11.13
CA VAL A 924 -18.39 10.24 9.73
C VAL A 924 -18.02 8.98 8.96
N LEU A 925 -19.02 8.33 8.37
CA LEU A 925 -18.82 7.14 7.54
C LEU A 925 -18.61 7.55 6.08
N GLY A 926 -17.54 7.04 5.46
CA GLY A 926 -17.24 7.25 4.05
C GLY A 926 -18.05 6.34 3.11
N CYS A 927 -17.66 6.31 1.84
CA CYS A 927 -18.42 5.68 0.76
C CYS A 927 -18.08 4.21 0.47
N GLY A 928 -16.95 3.69 0.97
CA GLY A 928 -16.42 2.40 0.50
C GLY A 928 -15.90 2.47 -0.95
N PRO A 929 -15.68 1.34 -1.64
CA PRO A 929 -15.11 1.33 -2.98
C PRO A 929 -16.00 2.05 -3.98
N TYR A 930 -15.38 2.79 -4.89
CA TYR A 930 -16.09 3.31 -6.04
C TYR A 930 -16.63 2.18 -6.92
N HIS A 931 -17.81 2.42 -7.48
CA HIS A 931 -18.50 1.53 -8.40
C HIS A 931 -19.55 2.32 -9.19
N ILE A 932 -20.21 1.70 -10.16
CA ILE A 932 -21.13 2.41 -11.05
C ILE A 932 -22.34 2.94 -10.27
N GLY A 933 -22.44 4.27 -10.25
CA GLY A 933 -23.43 5.04 -9.50
C GLY A 933 -23.06 5.32 -8.04
N SER A 934 -21.79 5.15 -7.66
CA SER A 934 -21.22 5.64 -6.40
C SER A 934 -19.74 5.96 -6.59
N SER A 935 -19.41 7.23 -6.84
CA SER A 935 -18.06 7.69 -7.16
C SER A 935 -17.60 8.85 -6.24
N VAL A 936 -16.70 9.71 -6.73
CA VAL A 936 -16.00 10.76 -5.98
C VAL A 936 -16.93 11.80 -5.34
N GLU A 937 -18.15 11.95 -5.85
CA GLU A 937 -19.16 12.86 -5.32
C GLU A 937 -19.50 12.57 -3.84
N PHE A 938 -19.47 11.30 -3.43
CA PHE A 938 -19.66 10.92 -2.03
C PHE A 938 -18.41 11.17 -1.17
N ASP A 939 -17.23 11.16 -1.76
CA ASP A 939 -16.02 11.58 -1.06
C ASP A 939 -16.03 13.09 -0.81
N TRP A 940 -16.50 13.88 -1.79
CA TRP A 940 -16.72 15.32 -1.63
C TRP A 940 -17.70 15.64 -0.50
N CYS A 941 -18.81 14.90 -0.42
CA CYS A 941 -19.78 15.03 0.66
C CYS A 941 -19.17 14.71 2.03
N ALA A 942 -18.42 13.61 2.13
CA ALA A 942 -17.76 13.21 3.37
C ALA A 942 -16.72 14.25 3.82
N VAL A 943 -15.82 14.68 2.93
CA VAL A 943 -14.78 15.68 3.22
C VAL A 943 -15.40 17.02 3.63
N SER A 944 -16.46 17.46 2.96
CA SER A 944 -17.17 18.69 3.32
C SER A 944 -17.77 18.62 4.72
N SER A 945 -18.37 17.47 5.09
CA SER A 945 -18.88 17.22 6.44
C SER A 945 -17.78 17.23 7.50
N ILE A 946 -16.66 16.55 7.23
CA ILE A 946 -15.49 16.50 8.12
C ILE A 946 -14.93 17.91 8.37
N ARG A 947 -14.72 18.69 7.30
CA ARG A 947 -14.23 20.07 7.39
C ARG A 947 -15.20 20.97 8.15
N ALA A 948 -16.51 20.84 7.95
CA ALA A 948 -17.52 21.59 8.68
C ALA A 948 -17.48 21.29 10.19
N LEU A 949 -17.39 20.00 10.58
CA LEU A 949 -17.26 19.60 11.98
C LEU A 949 -15.99 20.18 12.62
N ARG A 950 -14.87 20.13 11.91
CA ARG A 950 -13.60 20.70 12.38
C ARG A 950 -13.68 22.23 12.55
N GLN A 951 -14.32 22.94 11.61
CA GLN A 951 -14.56 24.38 11.74
C GLN A 951 -15.46 24.73 12.93
N MET A 952 -16.36 23.82 13.31
CA MET A 952 -17.17 23.93 14.54
C MET A 952 -16.40 23.57 15.82
N GLY A 953 -15.13 23.20 15.73
CA GLY A 953 -14.29 22.78 16.86
C GLY A 953 -14.63 21.39 17.39
N MET A 954 -15.35 20.57 16.62
CA MET A 954 -15.72 19.21 17.01
C MET A 954 -14.62 18.22 16.61
N ARG A 955 -14.33 17.26 17.50
CA ARG A 955 -13.44 16.14 17.17
C ARG A 955 -14.13 15.18 16.20
N THR A 956 -13.37 14.68 15.24
CA THR A 956 -13.87 13.87 14.12
C THR A 956 -13.25 12.46 14.12
N VAL A 957 -14.10 11.45 13.95
CA VAL A 957 -13.70 10.05 13.74
C VAL A 957 -14.17 9.63 12.35
N VAL A 958 -13.26 9.34 11.43
CA VAL A 958 -13.60 8.95 10.05
C VAL A 958 -13.37 7.46 9.88
N VAL A 959 -14.33 6.77 9.25
CA VAL A 959 -14.18 5.35 8.88
C VAL A 959 -14.44 5.23 7.39
N ASN A 960 -13.45 4.75 6.64
CA ASN A 960 -13.58 4.44 5.21
C ASN A 960 -12.47 3.44 4.81
N HIS A 961 -12.61 2.79 3.65
CA HIS A 961 -11.64 1.78 3.18
C HIS A 961 -11.31 1.86 1.68
N ASN A 962 -11.60 3.00 1.05
CA ASN A 962 -11.24 3.25 -0.33
C ASN A 962 -9.91 4.05 -0.38
N PRO A 963 -8.81 3.46 -0.90
CA PRO A 963 -7.50 4.10 -0.90
C PRO A 963 -7.39 5.29 -1.86
N GLU A 964 -8.33 5.44 -2.79
CA GLU A 964 -8.35 6.51 -3.80
C GLU A 964 -8.88 7.85 -3.23
N THR A 965 -9.38 7.86 -1.99
CA THR A 965 -10.16 8.99 -1.45
C THR A 965 -9.32 10.04 -0.71
N VAL A 966 -9.81 11.28 -0.73
CA VAL A 966 -9.34 12.37 0.13
C VAL A 966 -9.89 12.23 1.55
N SER A 967 -11.07 11.64 1.76
CA SER A 967 -11.58 11.36 3.12
C SER A 967 -10.69 10.41 3.94
N THR A 968 -9.92 9.54 3.27
CA THR A 968 -8.91 8.68 3.92
C THR A 968 -7.54 9.34 4.04
N ASP A 969 -7.48 10.66 4.02
CA ASP A 969 -6.29 11.42 4.35
C ASP A 969 -6.31 11.80 5.83
N PHE A 970 -5.32 11.32 6.59
CA PHE A 970 -5.26 11.53 8.04
C PHE A 970 -5.15 13.01 8.42
N ASP A 971 -4.76 13.91 7.50
CA ASP A 971 -4.75 15.35 7.75
C ASP A 971 -6.16 15.95 7.80
N GLU A 972 -7.18 15.31 7.23
CA GLU A 972 -8.55 15.85 7.15
C GLU A 972 -9.34 15.67 8.44
N CYS A 973 -8.99 14.71 9.30
CA CYS A 973 -9.72 14.40 10.54
C CYS A 973 -8.81 14.24 11.77
N ASP A 974 -9.39 14.08 12.96
CA ASP A 974 -8.63 13.88 14.20
C ASP A 974 -8.26 12.41 14.43
N ARG A 975 -9.11 11.48 13.97
CA ARG A 975 -8.88 10.04 13.98
C ARG A 975 -9.38 9.44 12.67
N LEU A 976 -8.50 8.81 11.91
CA LEU A 976 -8.83 8.10 10.68
C LEU A 976 -8.71 6.59 10.92
N TYR A 977 -9.81 5.87 10.79
CA TYR A 977 -9.83 4.41 10.75
C TYR A 977 -9.93 3.93 9.31
N PHE A 978 -8.87 3.31 8.79
CA PHE A 978 -8.89 2.62 7.50
C PHE A 978 -9.51 1.23 7.69
N GLU A 979 -10.83 1.17 7.74
CA GLU A 979 -11.56 0.02 8.29
C GLU A 979 -12.88 -0.31 7.60
N GLU A 980 -13.37 -1.52 7.90
CA GLU A 980 -14.58 -2.09 7.31
C GLU A 980 -15.82 -1.25 7.63
N LEU A 981 -16.65 -0.95 6.62
CA LEU A 981 -17.97 -0.34 6.81
C LEU A 981 -19.02 -1.42 7.04
N THR A 982 -18.83 -2.21 8.09
CA THR A 982 -19.76 -3.26 8.53
C THR A 982 -20.36 -2.92 9.89
N LEU A 983 -21.52 -3.50 10.20
CA LEU A 983 -22.16 -3.33 11.50
C LEU A 983 -21.20 -3.70 12.64
N GLU A 984 -20.57 -4.87 12.55
CA GLU A 984 -19.60 -5.36 13.54
C GLU A 984 -18.49 -4.34 13.83
N ARG A 985 -17.79 -3.87 12.80
CA ARG A 985 -16.60 -3.03 12.96
C ARG A 985 -16.95 -1.61 13.36
N ILE A 986 -18.03 -1.04 12.82
CA ILE A 986 -18.50 0.29 13.23
C ILE A 986 -18.94 0.27 14.69
N LEU A 987 -19.60 -0.80 15.16
CA LEU A 987 -19.93 -0.94 16.58
C LEU A 987 -18.67 -1.06 17.45
N ASP A 988 -17.67 -1.84 17.02
CA ASP A 988 -16.39 -1.94 17.75
C ASP A 988 -15.73 -0.57 17.92
N ILE A 989 -15.65 0.23 16.85
CA ILE A 989 -15.03 1.57 16.89
C ILE A 989 -15.88 2.54 17.73
N THR A 990 -17.19 2.60 17.49
CA THR A 990 -18.10 3.53 18.19
C THR A 990 -18.09 3.29 19.69
N GLN A 991 -18.12 2.01 20.12
CA GLN A 991 -18.12 1.63 21.53
C GLN A 991 -16.76 1.87 22.19
N GLN A 992 -15.66 1.70 21.45
CA GLN A 992 -14.30 1.94 21.95
C GLN A 992 -14.00 3.44 22.09
N GLU A 993 -14.39 4.26 21.11
CA GLU A 993 -14.19 5.71 21.10
C GLU A 993 -15.17 6.47 22.02
N GLY A 994 -16.33 5.87 22.31
CA GLY A 994 -17.42 6.57 23.01
C GLY A 994 -17.96 7.74 22.19
N CYS A 995 -18.12 7.56 20.87
CA CYS A 995 -18.55 8.62 19.96
C CYS A 995 -19.89 9.25 20.39
N THR A 996 -19.98 10.58 20.27
CA THR A 996 -21.18 11.35 20.65
C THR A 996 -22.31 11.28 19.62
N GLY A 997 -22.00 10.84 18.41
CA GLY A 997 -22.96 10.56 17.35
C GLY A 997 -22.26 10.09 16.07
N SER A 998 -23.05 9.58 15.13
CA SER A 998 -22.57 9.12 13.82
C SER A 998 -23.38 9.74 12.67
N ILE A 999 -22.69 10.24 11.66
CA ILE A 999 -23.25 10.75 10.41
C ILE A 999 -23.16 9.65 9.37
N VAL A 1000 -24.32 9.17 8.93
CA VAL A 1000 -24.47 8.14 7.90
C VAL A 1000 -24.93 8.73 6.56
N SER A 1001 -25.25 10.02 6.54
CA SER A 1001 -25.99 10.68 5.46
C SER A 1001 -25.12 11.36 4.39
N VAL A 1002 -23.82 11.02 4.29
CA VAL A 1002 -22.89 11.70 3.36
C VAL A 1002 -22.00 10.73 2.57
N GLY A 1003 -22.14 9.42 2.76
CA GLY A 1003 -21.30 8.40 2.14
C GLY A 1003 -22.05 7.42 1.22
N GLY A 1004 -23.18 7.83 0.66
CA GLY A 1004 -23.98 6.97 -0.23
C GLY A 1004 -24.68 5.81 0.49
N GLN A 1005 -24.92 4.69 -0.22
CA GLN A 1005 -25.82 3.63 0.28
C GLN A 1005 -25.25 2.80 1.43
N ILE A 1006 -23.95 2.50 1.41
CA ILE A 1006 -23.33 1.62 2.41
C ILE A 1006 -23.60 2.13 3.83
N PRO A 1007 -23.27 3.37 4.20
CA PRO A 1007 -23.58 3.88 5.53
C PRO A 1007 -25.09 4.08 5.75
N ASN A 1008 -25.86 4.48 4.73
CA ASN A 1008 -27.31 4.70 4.89
C ASN A 1008 -28.06 3.40 5.25
N ASN A 1009 -27.69 2.27 4.64
CA ASN A 1009 -28.23 0.94 4.96
C ASN A 1009 -27.93 0.51 6.40
N LEU A 1010 -26.88 1.05 7.02
CA LEU A 1010 -26.50 0.74 8.39
C LEU A 1010 -27.24 1.62 9.41
N ALA A 1011 -28.00 2.64 9.00
CA ALA A 1011 -28.67 3.57 9.89
C ALA A 1011 -29.58 2.86 10.92
N MET A 1012 -30.44 1.94 10.46
CA MET A 1012 -31.35 1.22 11.35
C MET A 1012 -30.63 0.15 12.20
N PRO A 1013 -29.77 -0.71 11.64
CA PRO A 1013 -28.96 -1.64 12.43
C PRO A 1013 -28.13 -0.97 13.53
N LEU A 1014 -27.49 0.18 13.24
CA LEU A 1014 -26.69 0.93 14.21
C LEU A 1014 -27.57 1.53 15.31
N HIS A 1015 -28.72 2.09 14.96
CA HIS A 1015 -29.67 2.64 15.93
C HIS A 1015 -30.21 1.58 16.90
N LEU A 1016 -30.55 0.39 16.40
CA LEU A 1016 -31.01 -0.72 17.23
C LEU A 1016 -29.93 -1.23 18.20
N ASN A 1017 -28.65 -1.00 17.87
CA ASN A 1017 -27.50 -1.33 18.71
C ASN A 1017 -27.00 -0.14 19.56
N GLY A 1018 -27.83 0.91 19.72
CA GLY A 1018 -27.57 2.01 20.64
C GLY A 1018 -26.68 3.14 20.10
N VAL A 1019 -26.37 3.15 18.80
CA VAL A 1019 -25.60 4.24 18.19
C VAL A 1019 -26.53 5.43 17.93
N LYS A 1020 -26.10 6.62 18.36
CA LYS A 1020 -26.83 7.86 18.12
C LYS A 1020 -26.56 8.36 16.69
N ILE A 1021 -27.52 8.14 15.79
CA ILE A 1021 -27.48 8.69 14.44
C ILE A 1021 -27.83 10.18 14.47
N LEU A 1022 -26.99 11.00 13.84
CA LEU A 1022 -27.22 12.43 13.70
C LEU A 1022 -28.00 12.73 12.42
N GLY A 1023 -28.95 13.66 12.51
CA GLY A 1023 -29.77 14.11 11.40
C GLY A 1023 -31.15 13.48 11.37
N THR A 1024 -31.61 13.04 10.20
CA THR A 1024 -32.93 12.40 10.02
C THR A 1024 -32.97 11.08 10.81
N ASN A 1025 -34.08 10.86 11.53
CA ASN A 1025 -34.24 9.66 12.35
C ASN A 1025 -34.18 8.40 11.46
N PRO A 1026 -33.39 7.36 11.82
CA PRO A 1026 -33.30 6.10 11.09
C PRO A 1026 -34.64 5.44 10.77
N GLN A 1027 -35.64 5.56 11.65
CA GLN A 1027 -37.00 5.06 11.38
C GLN A 1027 -37.67 5.80 10.21
N GLN A 1028 -37.37 7.09 10.02
CA GLN A 1028 -37.88 7.86 8.89
C GLN A 1028 -37.12 7.52 7.60
N ILE A 1029 -35.82 7.20 7.70
CA ILE A 1029 -35.04 6.69 6.57
C ILE A 1029 -35.64 5.37 6.07
N ASP A 1030 -35.89 4.42 6.97
CA ASP A 1030 -36.50 3.13 6.62
C ASP A 1030 -37.92 3.29 6.05
N ARG A 1031 -38.77 4.13 6.67
CA ARG A 1031 -40.10 4.46 6.14
C ARG A 1031 -40.08 5.13 4.77
N ALA A 1032 -39.02 5.89 4.48
CA ALA A 1032 -38.80 6.40 3.16
C ALA A 1032 -38.41 5.24 2.25
N GLU A 1033 -37.28 4.57 2.46
CA GLU A 1033 -36.77 3.56 1.52
C GLU A 1033 -37.73 2.38 1.24
N GLU A 1034 -38.61 2.04 2.20
CA GLU A 1034 -39.68 1.07 1.97
C GLU A 1034 -40.77 1.64 1.05
N ARG A 1035 -40.84 1.10 -0.17
CA ARG A 1035 -41.68 1.61 -1.26
C ARG A 1035 -43.17 1.64 -0.94
N SER A 1036 -43.70 0.64 -0.23
CA SER A 1036 -45.13 0.58 0.10
C SER A 1036 -45.55 1.65 1.10
N VAL A 1037 -44.74 1.87 2.13
CA VAL A 1037 -44.92 2.92 3.14
C VAL A 1037 -44.77 4.29 2.48
N PHE A 1038 -43.71 4.50 1.70
CA PHE A 1038 -43.48 5.76 0.99
C PHE A 1038 -44.65 6.15 0.08
N SER A 1039 -45.11 5.21 -0.74
CA SER A 1039 -46.27 5.43 -1.61
C SER A 1039 -47.51 5.81 -0.85
N THR A 1040 -47.81 5.12 0.25
CA THR A 1040 -49.01 5.38 1.06
C THR A 1040 -48.95 6.80 1.62
N ILE A 1041 -47.78 7.24 2.06
CA ILE A 1041 -47.54 8.61 2.53
C ILE A 1041 -47.74 9.62 1.40
N LEU A 1042 -47.26 9.35 0.18
CA LEU A 1042 -47.49 10.25 -0.96
C LEU A 1042 -48.99 10.42 -1.27
N ASP A 1043 -49.76 9.34 -1.21
CA ASP A 1043 -51.21 9.36 -1.42
C ASP A 1043 -51.91 10.21 -0.34
N GLU A 1044 -51.53 10.06 0.93
CA GLU A 1044 -52.02 10.87 2.05
C GLU A 1044 -51.67 12.36 1.90
N LEU A 1045 -50.49 12.66 1.35
CA LEU A 1045 -50.03 14.04 1.10
C LEU A 1045 -50.68 14.67 -0.15
N GLY A 1046 -51.43 13.88 -0.94
CA GLY A 1046 -51.97 14.30 -2.23
C GLY A 1046 -50.85 14.67 -3.21
N VAL A 1047 -49.75 13.91 -3.21
CA VAL A 1047 -48.63 14.04 -4.15
C VAL A 1047 -48.73 12.90 -5.15
N ALA A 1048 -48.80 13.22 -6.44
CA ALA A 1048 -48.94 12.19 -7.47
C ALA A 1048 -47.64 11.38 -7.62
N GLN A 1049 -47.79 10.11 -8.00
CA GLN A 1049 -46.70 9.16 -8.27
C GLN A 1049 -47.08 8.28 -9.45
N ALA A 1050 -46.09 7.67 -10.10
CA ALA A 1050 -46.36 6.71 -11.16
C ALA A 1050 -47.10 5.48 -10.59
N PRO A 1051 -48.16 4.97 -11.25
CA PRO A 1051 -48.86 3.77 -10.80
C PRO A 1051 -47.87 2.61 -10.62
N TRP A 1052 -47.95 1.89 -9.49
CA TRP A 1052 -47.06 0.77 -9.19
C TRP A 1052 -47.77 -0.35 -8.41
N LYS A 1053 -47.16 -1.54 -8.36
CA LYS A 1053 -47.60 -2.67 -7.54
C LYS A 1053 -46.45 -3.64 -7.23
N ALA A 1054 -46.41 -4.21 -6.03
CA ALA A 1054 -45.41 -5.22 -5.63
C ALA A 1054 -45.78 -6.68 -5.98
N LEU A 1055 -47.06 -6.98 -6.24
CA LEU A 1055 -47.55 -8.34 -6.48
C LEU A 1055 -48.49 -8.39 -7.70
N ASN A 1056 -48.52 -9.54 -8.39
CA ASN A 1056 -49.33 -9.81 -9.59
C ASN A 1056 -48.96 -8.95 -10.80
N ALA A 1057 -47.69 -9.08 -11.23
CA ALA A 1057 -47.07 -8.38 -12.35
C ALA A 1057 -47.92 -8.27 -13.61
N PHE A 1058 -48.35 -9.42 -14.14
CA PHE A 1058 -49.09 -9.49 -15.40
C PHE A 1058 -50.46 -8.82 -15.31
N ALA A 1059 -51.19 -9.03 -14.21
CA ALA A 1059 -52.49 -8.40 -13.99
C ALA A 1059 -52.36 -6.87 -13.86
N PHE A 1060 -51.28 -6.39 -13.26
CA PHE A 1060 -50.99 -4.96 -13.17
C PHE A 1060 -50.61 -4.39 -14.55
N ALA A 1061 -49.67 -5.01 -15.25
CA ALA A 1061 -49.22 -4.56 -16.58
C ALA A 1061 -50.38 -4.51 -17.59
N ASN A 1062 -51.29 -5.49 -17.57
CA ASN A 1062 -52.49 -5.48 -18.40
C ASN A 1062 -53.48 -4.36 -18.04
N LYS A 1063 -53.49 -3.91 -16.78
CA LYS A 1063 -54.33 -2.80 -16.33
C LYS A 1063 -53.75 -1.42 -16.71
N VAL A 1064 -52.43 -1.23 -16.55
CA VAL A 1064 -51.77 0.08 -16.78
C VAL A 1064 -51.15 0.24 -18.17
N GLY A 1065 -51.07 -0.86 -18.92
CA GLY A 1065 -50.48 -0.95 -20.25
C GLY A 1065 -48.95 -0.94 -20.24
N TYR A 1066 -48.34 -1.60 -21.23
CA TYR A 1066 -46.89 -1.57 -21.45
C TYR A 1066 -46.40 -0.22 -22.04
N PRO A 1067 -45.10 0.13 -21.92
CA PRO A 1067 -44.07 -0.56 -21.15
C PRO A 1067 -44.22 -0.38 -19.62
N CYS A 1068 -43.62 -1.30 -18.86
CA CYS A 1068 -43.55 -1.29 -17.40
C CYS A 1068 -42.10 -1.47 -16.92
N LEU A 1069 -41.72 -0.77 -15.85
CA LEU A 1069 -40.41 -0.83 -15.21
C LEU A 1069 -40.44 -1.83 -14.05
N LEU A 1070 -39.47 -2.73 -14.00
CA LEU A 1070 -39.23 -3.64 -12.87
C LEU A 1070 -38.05 -3.13 -12.04
N ARG A 1071 -38.19 -3.14 -10.71
CA ARG A 1071 -37.16 -2.67 -9.78
C ARG A 1071 -37.14 -3.49 -8.47
N PRO A 1072 -35.97 -3.91 -7.97
CA PRO A 1072 -35.83 -4.42 -6.60
C PRO A 1072 -35.87 -3.29 -5.54
N SER A 1073 -36.45 -3.56 -4.37
CA SER A 1073 -36.43 -2.61 -3.23
C SER A 1073 -35.03 -2.46 -2.61
N TYR A 1074 -34.74 -1.31 -1.97
CA TYR A 1074 -33.46 -1.00 -1.29
C TYR A 1074 -32.19 -0.97 -2.18
N VAL A 1075 -32.33 -0.70 -3.48
CA VAL A 1075 -31.20 -0.67 -4.43
C VAL A 1075 -31.02 0.72 -5.07
N LEU A 1076 -29.77 1.20 -5.13
CA LEU A 1076 -29.34 2.37 -5.90
C LEU A 1076 -28.90 2.00 -7.33
N SER A 1077 -28.83 3.03 -8.18
CA SER A 1077 -28.09 3.01 -9.43
C SER A 1077 -28.65 2.09 -10.52
N GLY A 1078 -29.94 1.74 -10.47
CA GLY A 1078 -30.55 0.97 -11.54
C GLY A 1078 -30.16 -0.51 -11.58
N SER A 1079 -29.45 -1.03 -10.57
CA SER A 1079 -29.01 -2.43 -10.57
C SER A 1079 -30.22 -3.37 -10.64
N ALA A 1080 -30.26 -4.19 -11.69
CA ALA A 1080 -31.39 -5.07 -12.04
C ALA A 1080 -32.73 -4.33 -12.33
N MET A 1081 -32.69 -3.06 -12.73
CA MET A 1081 -33.85 -2.34 -13.26
C MET A 1081 -34.01 -2.58 -14.75
N ASN A 1082 -35.15 -3.11 -15.16
CA ASN A 1082 -35.43 -3.46 -16.56
C ASN A 1082 -36.78 -2.89 -17.02
N VAL A 1083 -36.85 -2.42 -18.27
CA VAL A 1083 -38.09 -1.99 -18.90
C VAL A 1083 -38.64 -3.13 -19.76
N ALA A 1084 -39.77 -3.70 -19.35
CA ALA A 1084 -40.49 -4.69 -20.14
C ALA A 1084 -41.47 -3.99 -21.08
N TYR A 1085 -41.39 -4.31 -22.37
CA TYR A 1085 -42.30 -3.83 -23.42
C TYR A 1085 -43.44 -4.81 -23.72
N GLY A 1086 -43.36 -6.05 -23.21
CA GLY A 1086 -44.41 -7.06 -23.34
C GLY A 1086 -44.37 -8.13 -22.24
N GLU A 1087 -45.30 -9.09 -22.33
CA GLU A 1087 -45.43 -10.17 -21.33
C GLU A 1087 -44.24 -11.14 -21.31
N GLU A 1088 -43.63 -11.41 -22.46
CA GLU A 1088 -42.50 -12.34 -22.58
C GLU A 1088 -41.25 -11.79 -21.88
N GLU A 1089 -40.87 -10.55 -22.18
CA GLU A 1089 -39.77 -9.84 -21.51
C GLU A 1089 -40.04 -9.71 -20.00
N MET A 1090 -41.27 -9.39 -19.61
CA MET A 1090 -41.65 -9.30 -18.19
C MET A 1090 -41.45 -10.62 -17.45
N ARG A 1091 -41.71 -11.76 -18.10
CA ARG A 1091 -41.47 -13.08 -17.51
C ARG A 1091 -39.98 -13.33 -17.30
N GLY A 1092 -39.15 -13.07 -18.32
CA GLY A 1092 -37.70 -13.21 -18.22
C GLY A 1092 -37.10 -12.36 -17.10
N PHE A 1093 -37.46 -11.08 -17.03
CA PHE A 1093 -36.93 -10.17 -16.01
C PHE A 1093 -37.42 -10.49 -14.59
N LEU A 1094 -38.62 -11.04 -14.43
CA LEU A 1094 -39.11 -11.47 -13.11
C LEU A 1094 -38.31 -12.66 -12.58
N ASP A 1095 -38.02 -13.65 -13.43
CA ASP A 1095 -37.23 -14.82 -13.08
C ASP A 1095 -35.78 -14.45 -12.71
N GLU A 1096 -35.22 -13.42 -13.36
CA GLU A 1096 -33.93 -12.84 -13.01
C GLU A 1096 -33.97 -12.03 -11.70
N ALA A 1097 -35.00 -11.20 -11.51
CA ALA A 1097 -35.09 -10.30 -10.35
C ALA A 1097 -35.38 -11.04 -9.03
N THR A 1098 -36.14 -12.14 -9.03
CA THR A 1098 -36.31 -13.01 -7.84
C THR A 1098 -35.04 -13.71 -7.41
N GLN A 1099 -34.05 -13.88 -8.30
CA GLN A 1099 -32.74 -14.41 -7.92
C GLN A 1099 -31.87 -13.35 -7.21
N VAL A 1100 -32.09 -12.07 -7.49
CA VAL A 1100 -31.29 -10.95 -6.97
C VAL A 1100 -31.77 -10.47 -5.59
N SER A 1101 -33.07 -10.50 -5.32
CA SER A 1101 -33.64 -10.12 -4.01
C SER A 1101 -34.54 -11.24 -3.47
N GLN A 1102 -34.01 -12.04 -2.55
CA GLN A 1102 -34.78 -13.11 -1.88
C GLN A 1102 -35.60 -12.58 -0.69
N GLU A 1103 -35.17 -11.47 -0.07
CA GLU A 1103 -35.78 -10.91 1.14
C GLU A 1103 -36.86 -9.87 0.86
N HIS A 1104 -36.85 -9.22 -0.32
CA HIS A 1104 -37.81 -8.16 -0.68
C HIS A 1104 -38.50 -8.41 -2.04
N PRO A 1105 -39.80 -8.11 -2.16
CA PRO A 1105 -40.56 -8.34 -3.39
C PRO A 1105 -40.14 -7.37 -4.51
N VAL A 1106 -40.16 -7.86 -5.76
CA VAL A 1106 -39.92 -7.06 -6.97
C VAL A 1106 -41.08 -6.08 -7.20
N VAL A 1107 -40.76 -4.81 -7.40
CA VAL A 1107 -41.74 -3.74 -7.62
C VAL A 1107 -41.90 -3.45 -9.10
N ILE A 1108 -43.15 -3.31 -9.56
CA ILE A 1108 -43.46 -2.99 -10.97
C ILE A 1108 -44.15 -1.63 -11.03
N THR A 1109 -43.63 -0.75 -11.88
CA THR A 1109 -44.11 0.64 -12.04
C THR A 1109 -44.47 0.91 -13.50
N LYS A 1110 -45.52 1.69 -13.74
CA LYS A 1110 -45.86 2.13 -15.10
C LYS A 1110 -44.76 3.05 -15.63
N PHE A 1111 -44.18 2.68 -16.77
CA PHE A 1111 -43.20 3.52 -17.46
C PHE A 1111 -43.90 4.60 -18.28
N ILE A 1112 -43.62 5.87 -17.98
CA ILE A 1112 -44.25 7.04 -18.63
C ILE A 1112 -43.35 7.54 -19.76
N ARG A 1113 -43.76 7.30 -21.02
CA ARG A 1113 -43.01 7.73 -22.21
C ARG A 1113 -43.09 9.24 -22.44
N GLY A 1114 -41.97 9.82 -22.86
CA GLY A 1114 -41.86 11.24 -23.23
C GLY A 1114 -42.15 12.18 -22.05
N ALA A 1115 -41.71 11.80 -20.86
CA ALA A 1115 -41.70 12.66 -19.69
C ALA A 1115 -40.28 13.19 -19.48
N ARG A 1116 -40.15 14.44 -19.06
CA ARG A 1116 -38.89 15.00 -18.58
C ARG A 1116 -38.62 14.45 -17.18
N GLU A 1117 -37.36 14.31 -16.82
CA GLU A 1117 -36.96 13.96 -15.47
C GLU A 1117 -36.32 15.18 -14.79
N VAL A 1118 -36.69 15.39 -13.53
CA VAL A 1118 -36.31 16.54 -12.71
C VAL A 1118 -35.84 16.04 -11.36
N GLU A 1119 -34.67 16.51 -10.92
CA GLU A 1119 -34.16 16.20 -9.59
C GLU A 1119 -34.21 17.42 -8.69
N VAL A 1120 -34.43 17.16 -7.41
CA VAL A 1120 -34.43 18.19 -6.37
C VAL A 1120 -33.53 17.74 -5.23
N ASP A 1121 -32.37 18.34 -5.17
CA ASP A 1121 -31.43 18.23 -4.05
C ASP A 1121 -31.77 19.30 -3.03
N ALA A 1122 -31.93 18.89 -1.77
CA ALA A 1122 -32.39 19.79 -0.73
C ALA A 1122 -31.80 19.46 0.64
N VAL A 1123 -31.75 20.46 1.52
CA VAL A 1123 -31.46 20.28 2.94
C VAL A 1123 -32.65 20.77 3.74
N ALA A 1124 -33.12 19.95 4.68
CA ALA A 1124 -34.20 20.32 5.59
C ALA A 1124 -33.74 20.31 7.04
N LYS A 1125 -34.46 21.05 7.89
CA LYS A 1125 -34.33 21.03 9.34
C LYS A 1125 -35.71 20.87 9.95
N MET A 1126 -35.92 19.81 10.72
CA MET A 1126 -37.21 19.46 11.33
C MET A 1126 -38.36 19.51 10.31
N GLY A 1127 -38.11 18.95 9.12
CA GLY A 1127 -39.04 18.87 8.01
C GLY A 1127 -39.28 20.18 7.24
N LYS A 1128 -38.58 21.27 7.56
CA LYS A 1128 -38.61 22.51 6.79
C LYS A 1128 -37.42 22.58 5.84
N VAL A 1129 -37.68 22.62 4.53
CA VAL A 1129 -36.66 22.82 3.49
C VAL A 1129 -36.01 24.20 3.67
N LEU A 1130 -34.69 24.22 3.79
CA LEU A 1130 -33.87 25.43 3.98
C LEU A 1130 -33.20 25.88 2.68
N CYS A 1131 -32.59 24.94 1.96
CA CYS A 1131 -32.03 25.16 0.62
C CYS A 1131 -32.49 24.03 -0.31
N HIS A 1132 -32.55 24.34 -1.61
CA HIS A 1132 -32.81 23.37 -2.67
C HIS A 1132 -32.22 23.84 -4.00
N ALA A 1133 -31.85 22.89 -4.85
CA ALA A 1133 -31.56 23.08 -6.26
C ALA A 1133 -32.51 22.20 -7.08
N ILE A 1134 -32.92 22.66 -8.27
CA ILE A 1134 -33.80 21.89 -9.17
C ILE A 1134 -33.08 21.75 -10.52
N THR A 1135 -32.74 20.54 -10.89
CA THR A 1135 -32.04 20.19 -12.12
C THR A 1135 -33.00 19.49 -13.09
N GLU A 1136 -32.77 19.68 -14.38
CA GLU A 1136 -33.52 19.01 -15.45
C GLU A 1136 -32.56 18.11 -16.23
N HIS A 1137 -32.96 16.86 -16.47
CA HIS A 1137 -32.20 15.95 -17.35
C HIS A 1137 -32.31 16.40 -18.81
N VAL A 1138 -31.24 16.30 -19.59
CA VAL A 1138 -31.32 16.51 -21.05
C VAL A 1138 -32.15 15.40 -21.68
N GLU A 1139 -31.94 14.17 -21.24
CA GLU A 1139 -32.63 12.97 -21.65
C GLU A 1139 -34.08 12.95 -21.13
N ASP A 1140 -34.94 12.22 -21.82
CA ASP A 1140 -36.27 11.90 -21.29
C ASP A 1140 -36.15 10.78 -20.24
N ALA A 1141 -37.11 10.75 -19.32
CA ALA A 1141 -37.19 9.76 -18.27
C ALA A 1141 -37.12 8.33 -18.83
N GLY A 1142 -36.17 7.56 -18.32
CA GLY A 1142 -35.87 6.20 -18.76
C GLY A 1142 -34.38 5.91 -18.93
N VAL A 1143 -33.58 6.94 -19.20
CA VAL A 1143 -32.14 6.90 -18.92
C VAL A 1143 -31.97 6.98 -17.41
N HIS A 1144 -31.05 6.20 -16.86
CA HIS A 1144 -30.81 6.20 -15.41
C HIS A 1144 -30.21 7.55 -14.98
N SER A 1145 -30.63 8.08 -13.82
CA SER A 1145 -30.21 9.42 -13.38
C SER A 1145 -28.69 9.59 -13.26
N GLY A 1146 -27.99 8.56 -12.78
CA GLY A 1146 -26.53 8.56 -12.71
C GLY A 1146 -25.81 8.57 -14.06
N ASP A 1147 -26.52 8.34 -15.17
CA ASP A 1147 -25.99 8.41 -16.55
C ASP A 1147 -26.56 9.60 -17.34
N ALA A 1148 -27.45 10.39 -16.72
CA ALA A 1148 -28.13 11.50 -17.37
C ALA A 1148 -27.29 12.79 -17.34
N THR A 1149 -27.46 13.61 -18.37
CA THR A 1149 -26.83 14.94 -18.43
C THR A 1149 -27.72 15.94 -17.69
N LEU A 1150 -27.18 16.63 -16.67
CA LEU A 1150 -27.95 17.60 -15.87
C LEU A 1150 -27.84 19.03 -16.40
N MET A 1151 -28.97 19.74 -16.41
CA MET A 1151 -29.06 21.18 -16.67
C MET A 1151 -29.51 21.92 -15.41
N LEU A 1152 -28.78 22.97 -15.04
CA LEU A 1152 -29.11 23.87 -13.93
C LEU A 1152 -29.01 25.33 -14.40
N PRO A 1153 -30.07 26.16 -14.28
CA PRO A 1153 -31.43 25.81 -13.87
C PRO A 1153 -32.19 25.01 -14.95
N THR A 1154 -33.43 24.62 -14.67
CA THR A 1154 -34.31 23.96 -15.65
C THR A 1154 -34.54 24.86 -16.88
N GLN A 1155 -34.66 24.24 -18.06
CA GLN A 1155 -34.74 24.91 -19.37
C GLN A 1155 -36.15 24.80 -20.00
N SER A 1156 -36.77 23.62 -19.93
CA SER A 1156 -38.03 23.33 -20.63
C SER A 1156 -39.23 23.09 -19.69
N ILE A 1157 -38.97 23.04 -18.37
CA ILE A 1157 -40.02 22.81 -17.36
C ILE A 1157 -40.89 24.05 -17.15
N SER A 1158 -42.20 23.88 -17.17
CA SER A 1158 -43.16 24.97 -16.93
C SER A 1158 -43.11 25.49 -15.48
N GLN A 1159 -43.39 26.77 -15.27
CA GLN A 1159 -43.45 27.35 -13.92
C GLN A 1159 -44.49 26.65 -13.03
N GLY A 1160 -45.61 26.21 -13.62
CA GLY A 1160 -46.65 25.46 -12.91
C GLY A 1160 -46.14 24.10 -12.41
N ALA A 1161 -45.36 23.38 -13.21
CA ALA A 1161 -44.72 22.14 -12.79
C ALA A 1161 -43.64 22.40 -11.71
N LEU A 1162 -42.82 23.45 -11.85
CA LEU A 1162 -41.81 23.80 -10.84
C LEU A 1162 -42.42 24.09 -9.47
N GLU A 1163 -43.55 24.80 -9.40
CA GLU A 1163 -44.22 25.05 -8.11
C GLU A 1163 -44.85 23.78 -7.52
N LYS A 1164 -45.34 22.85 -8.36
CA LYS A 1164 -45.77 21.52 -7.90
C LYS A 1164 -44.61 20.70 -7.35
N VAL A 1165 -43.47 20.68 -8.04
CA VAL A 1165 -42.23 20.03 -7.58
C VAL A 1165 -41.83 20.57 -6.21
N LYS A 1166 -41.67 21.90 -6.06
CA LYS A 1166 -41.34 22.53 -4.77
C LYS A 1166 -42.37 22.22 -3.68
N SER A 1167 -43.66 22.25 -4.02
CA SER A 1167 -44.72 21.94 -3.07
C SER A 1167 -44.68 20.49 -2.61
N ALA A 1168 -44.39 19.54 -3.51
CA ALA A 1168 -44.24 18.13 -3.19
C ALA A 1168 -43.02 17.93 -2.27
N THR A 1169 -41.86 18.48 -2.64
CA THR A 1169 -40.63 18.43 -1.81
C THR A 1169 -40.86 18.96 -0.40
N ARG A 1170 -41.59 20.08 -0.23
CA ARG A 1170 -41.95 20.62 1.11
C ARG A 1170 -42.83 19.68 1.93
N LYS A 1171 -43.84 19.07 1.30
CA LYS A 1171 -44.74 18.11 1.96
C LYS A 1171 -43.98 16.87 2.41
N ILE A 1172 -43.15 16.36 1.52
CA ILE A 1172 -42.31 15.20 1.74
C ILE A 1172 -41.33 15.45 2.90
N ALA A 1173 -40.59 16.55 2.87
CA ALA A 1173 -39.66 16.91 3.95
C ALA A 1173 -40.36 16.95 5.31
N LYS A 1174 -41.57 17.52 5.36
CA LYS A 1174 -42.38 17.59 6.57
C LYS A 1174 -42.85 16.21 7.06
N ALA A 1175 -43.27 15.32 6.15
CA ALA A 1175 -43.81 14.00 6.49
C ALA A 1175 -42.76 13.05 7.09
N PHE A 1176 -41.51 13.16 6.62
CA PHE A 1176 -40.38 12.36 7.11
C PHE A 1176 -39.53 13.11 8.16
N GLU A 1177 -39.99 14.29 8.61
CA GLU A 1177 -39.32 15.11 9.63
C GLU A 1177 -37.82 15.36 9.33
N ILE A 1178 -37.49 15.51 8.04
CA ILE A 1178 -36.11 15.48 7.55
C ILE A 1178 -35.27 16.55 8.24
N SER A 1179 -34.09 16.15 8.72
CA SER A 1179 -33.10 17.02 9.35
C SER A 1179 -31.70 16.67 8.83
N GLY A 1180 -31.40 17.12 7.61
CA GLY A 1180 -30.21 16.73 6.87
C GLY A 1180 -30.40 16.89 5.37
N PRO A 1181 -29.43 16.41 4.56
CA PRO A 1181 -29.56 16.35 3.12
C PRO A 1181 -30.63 15.34 2.71
N PHE A 1182 -31.27 15.58 1.56
CA PHE A 1182 -32.10 14.62 0.87
C PHE A 1182 -32.29 14.99 -0.60
N ASN A 1183 -32.58 13.99 -1.43
CA ASN A 1183 -32.90 14.12 -2.85
C ASN A 1183 -34.30 13.58 -3.14
N THR A 1184 -34.97 14.16 -4.13
CA THR A 1184 -36.22 13.65 -4.70
C THR A 1184 -36.22 13.76 -6.23
N GLN A 1185 -36.69 12.72 -6.91
CA GLN A 1185 -36.77 12.67 -8.38
C GLN A 1185 -38.23 12.68 -8.86
N PHE A 1186 -38.49 13.44 -9.93
CA PHE A 1186 -39.82 13.70 -10.46
C PHE A 1186 -39.88 13.46 -11.97
N LEU A 1187 -40.96 12.84 -12.43
CA LEU A 1187 -41.39 12.81 -13.82
C LEU A 1187 -42.28 14.02 -14.09
N VAL A 1188 -41.96 14.79 -15.13
CA VAL A 1188 -42.73 15.96 -15.55
C VAL A 1188 -43.21 15.79 -16.98
N LYS A 1189 -44.53 15.82 -17.17
CA LYS A 1189 -45.16 15.83 -18.50
C LYS A 1189 -46.16 16.96 -18.60
N GLY A 1190 -45.76 18.05 -19.26
CA GLY A 1190 -46.54 19.28 -19.28
C GLY A 1190 -46.65 19.90 -17.89
N ASN A 1191 -47.82 19.78 -17.25
CA ASN A 1191 -48.07 20.24 -15.87
C ASN A 1191 -48.24 19.09 -14.87
N ASP A 1192 -48.19 17.85 -15.33
CA ASP A 1192 -48.29 16.68 -14.47
C ASP A 1192 -46.92 16.38 -13.89
N VAL A 1193 -46.85 16.36 -12.56
CA VAL A 1193 -45.63 16.11 -11.79
C VAL A 1193 -45.88 14.88 -10.94
N MET A 1194 -45.06 13.85 -11.13
CA MET A 1194 -45.17 12.58 -10.43
C MET A 1194 -43.83 12.26 -9.77
N VAL A 1195 -43.84 11.84 -8.51
CA VAL A 1195 -42.62 11.36 -7.85
C VAL A 1195 -42.23 10.00 -8.46
N SER A 1196 -40.97 9.86 -8.90
CA SER A 1196 -40.44 8.64 -9.54
C SER A 1196 -39.78 7.70 -8.51
N VAL A 1197 -38.92 8.28 -7.66
CA VAL A 1197 -38.12 7.58 -6.65
C VAL A 1197 -38.37 8.17 -5.27
N CYS A 1198 -38.19 7.31 -4.27
CA CYS A 1198 -38.25 7.67 -2.88
C CYS A 1198 -37.23 8.76 -2.50
N VAL A 1199 -37.57 9.57 -1.48
CA VAL A 1199 -36.63 10.44 -0.76
C VAL A 1199 -35.39 9.67 -0.38
N ARG A 1200 -34.26 10.02 -1.00
CA ARG A 1200 -32.97 9.50 -0.59
C ARG A 1200 -32.40 10.50 0.40
N VAL A 1201 -32.04 10.08 1.61
CA VAL A 1201 -31.37 10.97 2.58
C VAL A 1201 -29.88 11.19 2.19
N CYS A 1202 -29.43 10.52 1.12
CA CYS A 1202 -28.20 10.78 0.36
C CYS A 1202 -28.44 10.60 -1.14
N ASP A 1203 -28.28 11.65 -1.93
CA ASP A 1203 -27.84 11.56 -3.32
C ASP A 1203 -26.93 12.78 -3.53
N ALA A 1204 -25.84 12.63 -4.27
CA ALA A 1204 -24.79 13.62 -4.37
C ALA A 1204 -24.96 14.50 -5.62
#